data_AF-A0A2N1BXI4-F1
#
_entry.id   AF-A0A2N1BXI4-F1
#
_cell.length_a   1.000
_cell.length_b   1.000
_cell.length_c   1.000
_cell.angle_alpha   90.00
_cell.angle_beta   90.00
_cell.angle_gamma   90.00
#
_symmetry.space_group_name_H-M   'P 1'
#
loop_
_entity.id
_entity.type
_entity.pdbx_description
1 polymer ?
#
loop_
_entity_poly.entity_id
_entity_poly.type
_entity_poly.pdbx_seq_one_letter_code
_entity_poly.pdbx_strand_id
1 'polypeptide(L)'
;MKSLIKKSLLASAILLSMNIANVQAIEMCGIKTVDRQGEVPANQTHCITDYGHYLYVNVPYENSEVTITTSGGSFSGSDADIKLYDGDDWSGNIELSSITAATNDESISFVSRAGNRYFAIGGDIEEVSLHVTITGGDIPPPMPDEYLVYDTNIPVNIVAASISSKAEYGSTIPEILAASYSGFETIASAVNDPISDVADAIHYLAKSDDLTDPDLNQLLYFLASYKYYAQAMSDAEASALSTALLAVTQMTDFVSESGAVIQEGYAAALTNFQRSSGAVYYKDHLPHLLAVIQFYSIQTNPFTLSNAGDTTMALMNSIDSAAYYGDAPVQAAFNDTMFDVLSVMRSFIFLGETSLDMRWSAEADLKWIMPHSFNAMGRLSMIASDEATARFDSVILETHSKVINDISIETTETIITKNYLENAGRSCDEGDALYGSCLVPPKEEDILTVSYDCTDNITIRAQASISQATLDQSCADMALQEIEFHDFFNTAGIPVTGDLNEHIEVIAFASPEDYEKYAGEFFGISTDNGGMYLEGSPTAQGNQARFIAMQCPDSWIGGSCQYEDQVYNLRHEFTHYLDGRYIKAGSYGTFNPNAAWAEGMAEYMAMGKDHTRTLNTLKGETIPPLYNIVFMEYGYDNLYPWGYFAMRYLSEEHKDEVELIVTTLKAGDNDAYVAALKAAVLRTGAGFEAYMLANSDTIAPIAVEMPAANTIGSCGLVQQYARYFDADTTHFTFTNTTETPVSLFWINSSTGETNFGKNYKTLNNGDTYTSSTWTVGDRMMLSDNNMNCLGVAVMAENNNSFTVGTELVKNVEPEIIPEVNQLGSCKLAQPHLIMDQSHEFTITNDSDTALRLFRIDNTTGSIITTSGGTGFTHGYGVLAPGASYSNDVWYGDRRLMVTDSSLNCLSVGVLNNAVSTFTVSQAMANNAAASEVIPDENTIGSCDLKAPHLTGPFEADFSFVNNSDKPVRIYRVDNTTGELSESFGFTTLQTGETYDSVATWKWFGNRRAAITNEANQCLGVAIMTEEETSNDYVISNALIETETPVVPETPVVPETPVVPETPVVPETVIEEDKSGGSISFLFLTLCFIAMKRFKKLKH
;
A
#
# COMPACT_ATOMS: atom_id res chain seq x y z
N MET A 1 1.75 -50.79 -47.44
CA MET A 1 0.67 -51.56 -48.12
C MET A 1 -0.68 -51.01 -47.65
N LYS A 2 -1.77 -51.27 -48.40
CA LYS A 2 -3.23 -51.17 -48.03
C LYS A 2 -3.60 -50.34 -46.79
N SER A 3 -4.35 -49.23 -46.93
CA SER A 3 -5.85 -49.20 -46.91
C SER A 3 -6.42 -49.31 -45.47
N LEU A 4 -7.41 -48.53 -45.00
CA LEU A 4 -8.63 -48.07 -45.69
C LEU A 4 -9.04 -46.60 -45.37
N ILE A 5 -10.08 -46.15 -46.07
CA ILE A 5 -10.85 -44.91 -45.87
C ILE A 5 -12.28 -45.30 -45.41
N LYS A 6 -13.08 -44.34 -44.90
CA LYS A 6 -14.56 -44.19 -44.98
C LYS A 6 -15.44 -44.41 -43.73
N LYS A 7 -15.98 -43.27 -43.26
CA LYS A 7 -17.40 -42.88 -43.24
C LYS A 7 -18.45 -43.67 -42.40
N SER A 8 -19.04 -42.91 -41.47
CA SER A 8 -20.47 -42.50 -41.42
C SER A 8 -21.53 -43.38 -40.72
N LEU A 9 -22.66 -42.70 -40.49
CA LEU A 9 -24.04 -43.15 -40.18
C LEU A 9 -24.38 -43.41 -38.70
N LEU A 10 -25.23 -42.52 -38.17
CA LEU A 10 -26.62 -42.89 -37.83
C LEU A 10 -27.53 -41.67 -38.02
N ALA A 11 -28.83 -41.89 -38.25
CA ALA A 11 -29.81 -40.84 -38.58
C ALA A 11 -31.26 -41.32 -38.34
N SER A 12 -32.18 -40.34 -38.20
CA SER A 12 -33.63 -40.43 -38.41
C SER A 12 -34.54 -41.20 -37.42
N ALA A 13 -35.35 -40.48 -36.64
CA ALA A 13 -36.83 -40.57 -36.54
C ALA A 13 -37.32 -39.67 -35.37
N ILE A 14 -38.15 -38.62 -35.48
CA ILE A 14 -39.44 -38.32 -36.18
C ILE A 14 -40.64 -38.39 -35.20
N LEU A 15 -41.37 -37.25 -35.08
CA LEU A 15 -42.62 -37.00 -34.32
C LEU A 15 -42.47 -37.12 -32.78
N LEU A 16 -43.12 -36.31 -31.93
CA LEU A 16 -44.33 -35.49 -32.11
C LEU A 16 -44.34 -34.28 -31.13
N SER A 17 -44.34 -33.04 -31.61
CA SER A 17 -44.76 -31.87 -30.83
C SER A 17 -46.11 -31.37 -31.35
N MET A 18 -47.06 -31.14 -30.44
CA MET A 18 -48.40 -30.67 -30.79
C MET A 18 -48.45 -29.15 -30.75
N ASN A 19 -49.31 -28.54 -31.58
CA ASN A 19 -49.62 -27.11 -31.50
C ASN A 19 -50.15 -26.76 -30.11
N ILE A 20 -49.35 -26.06 -29.31
CA ILE A 20 -49.83 -25.13 -28.29
C ILE A 20 -49.40 -23.76 -28.80
N ALA A 21 -50.37 -22.93 -29.16
CA ALA A 21 -50.11 -21.53 -29.45
C ALA A 21 -49.85 -20.84 -28.12
N ASN A 22 -48.58 -20.81 -27.69
CA ASN A 22 -48.15 -19.83 -26.72
C ASN A 22 -48.35 -18.46 -27.38
N VAL A 23 -49.34 -17.71 -26.91
CA VAL A 23 -49.33 -16.26 -27.08
C VAL A 23 -48.15 -15.80 -26.24
N GLN A 24 -47.02 -15.52 -26.90
CA GLN A 24 -45.95 -14.75 -26.28
C GLN A 24 -46.58 -13.46 -25.77
N ALA A 25 -46.29 -13.08 -24.53
CA ALA A 25 -46.55 -11.72 -24.11
C ALA A 25 -45.76 -10.82 -25.07
N ILE A 26 -46.41 -9.79 -25.60
CA ILE A 26 -45.72 -8.78 -26.38
C ILE A 26 -44.76 -8.11 -25.39
N GLU A 27 -43.47 -8.31 -25.61
CA GLU A 27 -42.42 -7.67 -24.84
C GLU A 27 -42.39 -6.20 -25.24
N MET A 28 -42.70 -5.33 -24.28
CA MET A 28 -42.84 -3.89 -24.45
C MET A 28 -41.66 -3.22 -23.75
N CYS A 29 -40.94 -2.36 -24.48
CA CYS A 29 -39.69 -1.76 -24.00
C CYS A 29 -39.87 -0.56 -23.05
N GLY A 30 -41.11 -0.13 -22.75
CA GLY A 30 -41.38 0.95 -21.81
C GLY A 30 -41.21 2.35 -22.39
N ILE A 31 -40.37 3.16 -21.75
CA ILE A 31 -40.25 4.58 -22.07
C ILE A 31 -39.42 4.79 -23.33
N LYS A 32 -40.00 5.46 -24.32
CA LYS A 32 -39.34 5.88 -25.57
C LYS A 32 -37.97 6.54 -25.30
N THR A 33 -36.90 6.00 -25.90
CA THR A 33 -35.52 6.45 -25.69
C THR A 33 -34.93 7.25 -26.86
N VAL A 34 -35.44 7.07 -28.08
CA VAL A 34 -34.95 7.78 -29.28
C VAL A 34 -36.08 8.61 -29.88
N ASP A 35 -35.74 9.82 -30.33
CA ASP A 35 -36.70 10.73 -30.96
C ASP A 35 -37.14 10.25 -32.35
N ARG A 36 -38.24 10.79 -32.87
CA ARG A 36 -38.82 10.32 -34.15
C ARG A 36 -37.91 10.56 -35.36
N GLN A 37 -37.02 11.55 -35.27
CA GLN A 37 -36.00 11.82 -36.27
C GLN A 37 -34.71 12.27 -35.59
N GLY A 38 -33.60 11.59 -35.86
CA GLY A 38 -32.31 11.86 -35.22
C GLY A 38 -31.32 10.70 -35.33
N GLU A 39 -30.31 10.76 -34.49
CA GLU A 39 -29.30 9.71 -34.34
C GLU A 39 -29.81 8.56 -33.45
N VAL A 40 -29.42 7.34 -33.81
CA VAL A 40 -29.50 6.14 -32.98
C VAL A 40 -28.06 5.75 -32.65
N PRO A 41 -27.59 5.93 -31.41
CA PRO A 41 -26.29 5.42 -31.02
C PRO A 41 -26.30 3.88 -31.05
N ALA A 42 -25.24 3.29 -31.57
CA ALA A 42 -25.17 1.84 -31.82
C ALA A 42 -24.99 1.01 -30.53
N ASN A 43 -25.13 -0.31 -30.70
CA ASN A 43 -24.78 -1.36 -29.73
C ASN A 43 -25.54 -1.33 -28.39
N GLN A 44 -26.66 -0.60 -28.34
CA GLN A 44 -27.59 -0.57 -27.23
C GLN A 44 -29.03 -0.76 -27.71
N THR A 45 -29.90 -1.24 -26.81
CA THR A 45 -31.33 -1.43 -27.11
C THR A 45 -32.10 -0.16 -26.78
N HIS A 46 -32.93 0.25 -27.73
CA HIS A 46 -33.75 1.44 -27.68
C HIS A 46 -35.24 1.11 -27.70
N CYS A 47 -36.05 2.00 -27.13
CA CYS A 47 -37.50 1.91 -27.21
C CYS A 47 -38.04 3.00 -28.14
N ILE A 48 -38.87 2.61 -29.11
CA ILE A 48 -39.45 3.53 -30.10
C ILE A 48 -40.98 3.44 -30.15
N THR A 49 -41.61 4.62 -30.20
CA THR A 49 -43.06 4.83 -30.19
C THR A 49 -43.37 6.09 -31.00
N ASP A 50 -43.96 5.95 -32.18
CA ASP A 50 -44.48 7.01 -33.05
C ASP A 50 -44.95 6.47 -34.42
N TYR A 51 -45.64 7.30 -35.21
CA TYR A 51 -45.94 7.02 -36.62
C TYR A 51 -44.71 7.19 -37.52
N GLY A 52 -43.88 6.16 -37.64
CA GLY A 52 -42.75 6.07 -38.57
C GLY A 52 -41.56 6.96 -38.20
N HIS A 53 -40.37 6.37 -38.18
CA HIS A 53 -39.13 7.00 -37.71
C HIS A 53 -38.13 7.21 -38.85
N TYR A 54 -37.38 8.31 -38.80
CA TYR A 54 -36.36 8.68 -39.79
C TYR A 54 -35.02 8.82 -39.07
N LEU A 55 -34.24 7.74 -39.04
CA LEU A 55 -33.10 7.58 -38.15
C LEU A 55 -31.79 7.50 -38.93
N TYR A 56 -30.68 7.76 -38.27
CA TYR A 56 -29.36 7.41 -38.79
C TYR A 56 -28.48 6.85 -37.67
N VAL A 57 -27.50 6.04 -38.03
CA VAL A 57 -26.45 5.56 -37.11
C VAL A 57 -25.10 6.00 -37.66
N ASN A 58 -24.21 6.48 -36.80
CA ASN A 58 -22.81 6.70 -37.18
C ASN A 58 -22.07 5.35 -37.18
N VAL A 59 -21.41 5.02 -38.28
CA VAL A 59 -20.56 3.82 -38.39
C VAL A 59 -19.09 4.26 -38.28
N PRO A 60 -18.32 3.79 -37.28
CA PRO A 60 -16.99 4.31 -37.01
C PRO A 60 -15.93 3.89 -38.05
N TYR A 61 -16.07 2.71 -38.65
CA TYR A 61 -15.04 2.14 -39.56
C TYR A 61 -15.62 1.78 -40.93
N GLU A 62 -14.73 1.66 -41.91
CA GLU A 62 -15.05 1.01 -43.19
C GLU A 62 -15.23 -0.50 -42.96
N ASN A 63 -16.02 -1.16 -43.79
CA ASN A 63 -16.32 -2.60 -43.73
C ASN A 63 -16.89 -3.14 -42.39
N SER A 64 -17.40 -2.31 -41.47
CA SER A 64 -18.11 -2.78 -40.27
C SER A 64 -19.39 -3.55 -40.63
N GLU A 65 -19.69 -4.64 -39.92
CA GLU A 65 -20.95 -5.37 -40.05
C GLU A 65 -22.02 -4.66 -39.21
N VAL A 66 -23.02 -4.08 -39.89
CA VAL A 66 -24.14 -3.36 -39.26
C VAL A 66 -25.40 -4.22 -39.32
N THR A 67 -26.04 -4.45 -38.18
CA THR A 67 -27.32 -5.16 -38.09
C THR A 67 -28.36 -4.27 -37.41
N ILE A 68 -29.44 -3.97 -38.12
CA ILE A 68 -30.58 -3.21 -37.60
C ILE A 68 -31.74 -4.20 -37.39
N THR A 69 -32.21 -4.32 -36.15
CA THR A 69 -33.36 -5.13 -35.77
C THR A 69 -34.43 -4.32 -35.08
N THR A 70 -35.68 -4.71 -35.31
CA THR A 70 -36.80 -4.33 -34.44
C THR A 70 -37.47 -5.59 -33.91
N SER A 71 -38.06 -5.52 -32.72
CA SER A 71 -38.79 -6.64 -32.13
C SER A 71 -39.83 -6.18 -31.09
N GLY A 72 -40.82 -7.04 -30.84
CA GLY A 72 -41.82 -6.79 -29.79
C GLY A 72 -42.73 -5.58 -30.07
N GLY A 73 -43.25 -4.97 -29.01
CA GLY A 73 -44.20 -3.86 -29.09
C GLY A 73 -45.50 -4.17 -29.88
N SER A 74 -46.31 -3.12 -30.09
CA SER A 74 -47.55 -3.21 -30.86
C SER A 74 -47.57 -2.24 -32.04
N PHE A 75 -48.56 -2.38 -32.94
CA PHE A 75 -48.70 -1.49 -34.10
C PHE A 75 -50.15 -1.29 -34.57
N SER A 76 -50.42 -0.12 -35.11
CA SER A 76 -51.75 0.37 -35.53
C SER A 76 -51.86 0.40 -37.07
N GLY A 77 -52.12 -0.77 -37.65
CA GLY A 77 -52.48 -0.93 -39.07
C GLY A 77 -51.32 -0.93 -40.07
N SER A 78 -50.16 -0.42 -39.71
CA SER A 78 -48.88 -0.64 -40.41
C SER A 78 -47.77 -0.93 -39.40
N ASP A 79 -46.86 -1.80 -39.83
CA ASP A 79 -45.81 -2.53 -39.11
C ASP A 79 -44.43 -1.86 -39.22
N ALA A 80 -43.46 -2.31 -38.44
CA ALA A 80 -42.13 -1.71 -38.25
C ALA A 80 -41.14 -1.87 -39.44
N ASP A 81 -41.61 -1.87 -40.70
CA ASP A 81 -40.78 -2.02 -41.92
C ASP A 81 -39.42 -1.28 -41.85
N ILE A 82 -38.29 -1.99 -41.83
CA ILE A 82 -36.95 -1.38 -41.86
C ILE A 82 -36.54 -1.09 -43.31
N LYS A 83 -36.06 0.13 -43.60
CA LYS A 83 -35.59 0.57 -44.93
C LYS A 83 -34.30 1.39 -44.83
N LEU A 84 -33.18 0.86 -45.33
CA LEU A 84 -31.87 1.52 -45.42
C LEU A 84 -31.77 2.33 -46.74
N TYR A 85 -31.11 3.48 -46.71
CA TYR A 85 -30.92 4.36 -47.88
C TYR A 85 -29.46 4.38 -48.37
N ASP A 86 -29.29 4.54 -49.68
CA ASP A 86 -27.99 4.50 -50.39
C ASP A 86 -27.15 5.79 -50.33
N GLY A 87 -27.67 6.83 -49.67
CA GLY A 87 -27.06 8.16 -49.61
C GLY A 87 -26.91 8.73 -48.19
N ASP A 88 -26.40 9.96 -48.11
CA ASP A 88 -26.20 10.70 -46.86
C ASP A 88 -27.49 11.41 -46.35
N ASP A 89 -28.67 10.99 -46.83
CA ASP A 89 -29.99 11.36 -46.30
C ASP A 89 -31.09 10.34 -46.71
N TRP A 90 -32.30 10.51 -46.16
CA TRP A 90 -33.49 9.69 -46.47
C TRP A 90 -34.13 9.97 -47.84
N SER A 91 -33.49 10.73 -48.74
CA SER A 91 -33.98 11.01 -50.10
C SER A 91 -33.32 10.14 -51.18
N GLY A 92 -32.33 9.33 -50.80
CA GLY A 92 -31.72 8.30 -51.65
C GLY A 92 -32.67 7.17 -52.06
N ASN A 93 -32.13 6.18 -52.79
CA ASN A 93 -32.84 4.94 -53.08
C ASN A 93 -32.81 4.03 -51.85
N ILE A 94 -33.79 3.13 -51.74
CA ILE A 94 -33.74 2.05 -50.75
C ILE A 94 -32.67 1.04 -51.19
N GLU A 95 -31.64 0.87 -50.37
CA GLU A 95 -30.53 -0.07 -50.56
C GLU A 95 -30.92 -1.48 -50.11
N LEU A 96 -31.48 -1.57 -48.90
CA LEU A 96 -31.91 -2.79 -48.23
C LEU A 96 -33.19 -2.54 -47.45
N SER A 97 -34.02 -3.57 -47.26
CA SER A 97 -35.24 -3.47 -46.45
C SER A 97 -35.74 -4.82 -45.95
N SER A 98 -36.32 -4.84 -44.75
CA SER A 98 -37.12 -5.94 -44.20
C SER A 98 -38.57 -5.48 -44.05
N ILE A 99 -39.50 -6.28 -44.56
CA ILE A 99 -40.92 -5.95 -44.81
C ILE A 99 -41.74 -7.25 -44.66
N THR A 100 -42.00 -7.62 -43.41
CA THR A 100 -42.56 -8.91 -42.98
C THR A 100 -43.97 -8.71 -42.43
N ALA A 101 -44.95 -8.70 -43.35
CA ALA A 101 -46.33 -8.31 -43.06
C ALA A 101 -46.94 -8.96 -41.79
N ALA A 102 -47.46 -8.09 -40.93
CA ALA A 102 -48.08 -8.33 -39.63
C ALA A 102 -47.15 -8.76 -38.48
N THR A 103 -45.88 -8.34 -38.48
CA THR A 103 -45.03 -8.31 -37.28
C THR A 103 -44.21 -7.00 -37.16
N ASN A 104 -43.69 -6.73 -35.97
CA ASN A 104 -42.63 -5.74 -35.75
C ASN A 104 -41.23 -6.39 -35.73
N ASP A 105 -41.15 -7.72 -35.80
CA ASP A 105 -39.90 -8.48 -35.75
C ASP A 105 -39.20 -8.46 -37.12
N GLU A 106 -38.36 -7.46 -37.34
CA GLU A 106 -37.65 -7.22 -38.60
C GLU A 106 -36.13 -7.23 -38.40
N SER A 107 -35.38 -7.55 -39.46
CA SER A 107 -33.92 -7.56 -39.43
C SER A 107 -33.32 -7.27 -40.81
N ILE A 108 -32.30 -6.40 -40.85
CA ILE A 108 -31.35 -6.29 -41.95
C ILE A 108 -29.91 -6.33 -41.41
N SER A 109 -29.01 -6.99 -42.14
CA SER A 109 -27.56 -7.02 -41.85
C SER A 109 -26.78 -6.67 -43.10
N PHE A 110 -25.75 -5.83 -42.99
CA PHE A 110 -24.94 -5.36 -44.10
C PHE A 110 -23.56 -4.86 -43.69
N VAL A 111 -22.57 -5.14 -44.53
CA VAL A 111 -21.26 -4.48 -44.49
C VAL A 111 -21.44 -3.00 -44.85
N SER A 112 -20.93 -2.10 -44.01
CA SER A 112 -21.05 -0.66 -44.19
C SER A 112 -19.70 0.04 -44.42
N ARG A 113 -19.73 1.15 -45.15
CA ARG A 113 -18.70 2.18 -45.09
C ARG A 113 -18.77 2.97 -43.77
N ALA A 114 -17.77 3.79 -43.51
CA ALA A 114 -17.76 4.73 -42.38
C ALA A 114 -18.74 5.90 -42.57
N GLY A 115 -19.05 6.57 -41.45
CA GLY A 115 -19.93 7.72 -41.35
C GLY A 115 -21.42 7.36 -41.23
N ASN A 116 -22.28 8.37 -41.32
CA ASN A 116 -23.71 8.22 -41.05
C ASN A 116 -24.42 7.36 -42.11
N ARG A 117 -25.11 6.30 -41.67
CA ARG A 117 -26.02 5.48 -42.50
C ARG A 117 -27.47 5.78 -42.14
N TYR A 118 -28.25 6.21 -43.12
CA TYR A 118 -29.62 6.66 -42.94
C TYR A 118 -30.61 5.52 -43.20
N PHE A 119 -31.56 5.35 -42.28
CA PHE A 119 -32.62 4.35 -42.38
C PHE A 119 -33.97 4.89 -41.88
N ALA A 120 -35.05 4.24 -42.25
CA ALA A 120 -36.37 4.53 -41.74
C ALA A 120 -37.03 3.25 -41.20
N ILE A 121 -37.82 3.42 -40.15
CA ILE A 121 -38.67 2.36 -39.59
C ILE A 121 -40.12 2.77 -39.89
N GLY A 122 -40.89 1.85 -40.44
CA GLY A 122 -42.28 2.05 -40.81
C GLY A 122 -43.24 2.14 -39.62
N GLY A 123 -44.53 2.05 -39.97
CA GLY A 123 -45.58 1.72 -39.02
C GLY A 123 -46.15 2.87 -38.19
N ASP A 124 -47.14 2.50 -37.37
CA ASP A 124 -47.76 3.32 -36.33
C ASP A 124 -47.55 2.55 -35.01
N ILE A 125 -46.33 2.64 -34.47
CA ILE A 125 -45.79 1.65 -33.52
C ILE A 125 -45.74 2.16 -32.07
N GLU A 126 -45.90 1.25 -31.12
CA GLU A 126 -45.96 1.53 -29.69
C GLU A 126 -45.14 0.49 -28.89
N GLU A 127 -44.13 0.97 -28.16
CA GLU A 127 -43.21 0.20 -27.30
C GLU A 127 -42.46 -0.94 -28.03
N VAL A 128 -41.99 -0.63 -29.25
CA VAL A 128 -41.14 -1.54 -30.05
C VAL A 128 -39.67 -1.37 -29.68
N SER A 129 -38.98 -2.49 -29.45
CA SER A 129 -37.53 -2.52 -29.29
C SER A 129 -36.85 -2.28 -30.64
N LEU A 130 -35.89 -1.35 -30.69
CA LEU A 130 -34.96 -1.14 -31.77
C LEU A 130 -33.55 -1.46 -31.25
N HIS A 131 -32.79 -2.29 -31.96
CA HIS A 131 -31.38 -2.51 -31.66
C HIS A 131 -30.55 -2.36 -32.93
N VAL A 132 -29.44 -1.63 -32.84
CA VAL A 132 -28.55 -1.37 -33.98
C VAL A 132 -27.15 -1.84 -33.61
N THR A 133 -26.85 -3.10 -33.90
CA THR A 133 -25.53 -3.67 -33.69
C THR A 133 -24.56 -3.17 -34.77
N ILE A 134 -23.35 -2.79 -34.37
CA ILE A 134 -22.21 -2.53 -35.26
C ILE A 134 -21.01 -3.28 -34.68
N THR A 135 -20.46 -4.23 -35.42
CA THR A 135 -19.28 -5.00 -35.00
C THR A 135 -18.20 -5.03 -36.08
N GLY A 136 -16.94 -5.04 -35.63
CA GLY A 136 -15.76 -5.10 -36.48
C GLY A 136 -15.65 -3.93 -37.48
N GLY A 137 -14.94 -4.20 -38.57
CA GLY A 137 -14.57 -3.24 -39.60
C GLY A 137 -13.06 -3.17 -39.79
N ASP A 138 -12.65 -2.54 -40.89
CA ASP A 138 -11.27 -2.18 -41.17
C ASP A 138 -10.88 -0.98 -40.28
N ILE A 139 -10.55 -1.26 -39.02
CA ILE A 139 -9.83 -0.31 -38.16
C ILE A 139 -8.59 0.12 -38.97
N PRO A 140 -8.35 1.43 -39.22
CA PRO A 140 -7.28 1.86 -40.11
C PRO A 140 -5.94 1.29 -39.64
N PRO A 141 -5.14 0.68 -40.53
CA PRO A 141 -3.84 0.17 -40.13
C PRO A 141 -3.05 1.31 -39.50
N PRO A 142 -2.29 1.02 -38.42
CA PRO A 142 -1.49 2.04 -37.76
C PRO A 142 -0.49 2.64 -38.74
N MET A 143 0.06 3.81 -38.42
CA MET A 143 0.83 4.60 -39.40
C MET A 143 1.90 3.74 -40.10
N PRO A 144 2.05 3.84 -41.44
CA PRO A 144 2.80 2.87 -42.24
C PRO A 144 4.20 2.59 -41.72
N ASP A 145 4.74 1.41 -42.06
CA ASP A 145 6.06 0.90 -41.62
C ASP A 145 7.27 1.81 -41.93
N GLU A 146 7.06 2.95 -42.62
CA GLU A 146 8.01 4.05 -42.72
C GLU A 146 8.12 4.79 -41.37
N TYR A 147 8.83 4.14 -40.45
CA TYR A 147 9.33 4.60 -39.16
C TYR A 147 9.70 6.09 -39.13
N LEU A 148 8.73 6.92 -38.73
CA LEU A 148 8.92 8.34 -38.44
C LEU A 148 9.70 8.47 -37.13
N VAL A 149 11.03 8.48 -37.24
CA VAL A 149 11.91 9.02 -36.20
C VAL A 149 11.55 10.48 -36.02
N TYR A 150 10.89 10.82 -34.92
CA TYR A 150 10.63 12.19 -34.53
C TYR A 150 11.97 12.93 -34.33
N ASP A 151 12.07 14.17 -34.82
CA ASP A 151 13.34 14.90 -34.78
C ASP A 151 13.69 15.25 -33.34
N THR A 152 14.73 14.62 -32.80
CA THR A 152 15.19 14.84 -31.43
C THR A 152 16.04 16.11 -31.28
N ASN A 153 16.42 16.77 -32.39
CA ASN A 153 17.24 17.96 -32.42
C ASN A 153 16.39 19.19 -32.80
N ILE A 154 15.73 19.78 -31.80
CA ILE A 154 14.79 20.89 -31.96
C ILE A 154 15.46 22.20 -31.50
N PRO A 155 16.00 23.04 -32.40
CA PRO A 155 16.74 24.24 -32.02
C PRO A 155 15.82 25.43 -31.69
N VAL A 156 15.97 25.99 -30.49
CA VAL A 156 15.21 27.15 -30.00
C VAL A 156 16.12 28.35 -29.77
N ASN A 157 15.72 29.52 -30.27
CA ASN A 157 16.48 30.77 -30.09
C ASN A 157 16.18 31.43 -28.73
N ILE A 158 16.83 30.94 -27.68
CA ILE A 158 16.71 31.43 -26.30
C ILE A 158 17.47 32.75 -26.12
N VAL A 159 16.87 33.71 -25.39
CA VAL A 159 17.53 34.97 -25.01
C VAL A 159 18.58 34.77 -23.91
N ALA A 160 19.36 35.81 -23.59
CA ALA A 160 20.27 35.77 -22.44
C ALA A 160 19.48 35.71 -21.12
N ALA A 161 20.04 35.02 -20.13
CA ALA A 161 19.52 35.04 -18.76
C ALA A 161 19.59 36.45 -18.15
N SER A 162 18.68 36.71 -17.23
CA SER A 162 18.52 37.94 -16.44
C SER A 162 19.65 38.11 -15.42
N ILE A 163 20.04 37.02 -14.75
CA ILE A 163 21.16 36.93 -13.80
C ILE A 163 22.39 36.28 -14.43
N SER A 164 23.58 36.52 -13.86
CA SER A 164 24.86 36.05 -14.41
C SER A 164 25.66 35.10 -13.51
N SER A 165 25.14 34.79 -12.31
CA SER A 165 25.81 33.95 -11.32
C SER A 165 24.84 33.45 -10.23
N LYS A 166 25.16 32.33 -9.57
CA LYS A 166 24.46 31.85 -8.36
C LYS A 166 24.45 32.86 -7.19
N ALA A 167 25.34 33.87 -7.23
CA ALA A 167 25.38 34.95 -6.24
C ALA A 167 24.31 36.04 -6.46
N GLU A 168 23.56 35.96 -7.57
CA GLU A 168 22.45 36.84 -7.93
C GLU A 168 21.08 36.15 -7.79
N TYR A 169 21.03 34.94 -7.20
CA TYR A 169 19.79 34.26 -6.86
C TYR A 169 18.85 35.14 -6.02
N GLY A 170 17.55 35.05 -6.33
CA GLY A 170 16.49 35.66 -5.53
C GLY A 170 16.36 35.04 -4.14
N SER A 171 15.72 35.76 -3.22
CA SER A 171 15.77 35.45 -1.79
C SER A 171 15.09 34.15 -1.38
N THR A 172 14.21 33.60 -2.23
CA THR A 172 13.51 32.33 -1.98
C THR A 172 14.33 31.10 -2.38
N ILE A 173 15.27 31.24 -3.31
CA ILE A 173 16.06 30.12 -3.85
C ILE A 173 16.84 29.37 -2.75
N PRO A 174 17.56 30.02 -1.81
CA PRO A 174 18.24 29.30 -0.73
C PRO A 174 17.31 28.52 0.20
N GLU A 175 16.03 28.90 0.28
CA GLU A 175 15.02 28.19 1.09
C GLU A 175 14.53 26.94 0.34
N ILE A 176 14.30 27.02 -0.97
CA ILE A 176 13.98 25.88 -1.84
C ILE A 176 15.15 24.87 -1.89
N LEU A 177 16.38 25.37 -2.00
CA LEU A 177 17.60 24.54 -2.03
C LEU A 177 17.90 23.84 -0.70
N ALA A 178 17.30 24.28 0.41
CA ALA A 178 17.43 23.67 1.73
C ALA A 178 16.20 22.82 2.14
N ALA A 179 15.14 22.78 1.33
CA ALA A 179 13.88 22.12 1.65
C ALA A 179 13.84 20.64 1.22
N SER A 180 13.22 19.80 2.05
CA SER A 180 12.69 18.50 1.61
C SER A 180 11.43 18.70 0.75
N TYR A 181 11.02 17.66 0.01
CA TYR A 181 9.81 17.70 -0.83
C TYR A 181 8.55 18.17 -0.07
N SER A 182 8.39 17.73 1.18
CA SER A 182 7.32 18.16 2.10
C SER A 182 7.38 19.65 2.51
N GLY A 183 8.52 20.32 2.33
CA GLY A 183 8.66 21.77 2.53
C GLY A 183 8.21 22.59 1.32
N PHE A 184 8.16 21.99 0.13
CA PHE A 184 7.80 22.71 -1.11
C PHE A 184 6.37 23.27 -1.07
N GLU A 185 5.41 22.57 -0.45
CA GLU A 185 4.05 23.07 -0.23
C GLU A 185 4.05 24.41 0.52
N THR A 186 4.83 24.52 1.61
CA THR A 186 4.90 25.73 2.45
C THR A 186 5.55 26.89 1.70
N ILE A 187 6.49 26.61 0.80
CA ILE A 187 7.18 27.65 -0.01
C ILE A 187 6.32 28.07 -1.20
N ALA A 188 5.66 27.14 -1.88
CA ALA A 188 4.78 27.41 -3.02
C ALA A 188 3.49 28.15 -2.62
N SER A 189 2.92 27.84 -1.45
CA SER A 189 1.75 28.55 -0.90
C SER A 189 2.07 29.88 -0.20
N ALA A 190 3.32 30.35 -0.24
CA ALA A 190 3.75 31.56 0.43
C ALA A 190 3.12 32.84 -0.16
N VAL A 191 3.02 33.88 0.68
CA VAL A 191 2.47 35.20 0.27
C VAL A 191 3.37 35.93 -0.74
N ASN A 192 4.67 35.62 -0.75
CA ASN A 192 5.61 36.07 -1.77
C ASN A 192 5.83 34.91 -2.75
N ASP A 193 5.31 35.04 -3.97
CA ASP A 193 5.44 34.02 -5.00
C ASP A 193 6.91 33.87 -5.46
N PRO A 194 7.52 32.66 -5.37
CA PRO A 194 8.90 32.43 -5.77
C PRO A 194 9.11 32.30 -7.29
N ILE A 195 8.05 32.21 -8.11
CA ILE A 195 8.17 31.71 -9.50
C ILE A 195 9.07 32.55 -10.41
N SER A 196 9.13 33.87 -10.19
CA SER A 196 10.04 34.77 -10.92
C SER A 196 11.51 34.48 -10.59
N ASP A 197 11.84 34.33 -9.30
CA ASP A 197 13.19 33.99 -8.84
C ASP A 197 13.61 32.61 -9.38
N VAL A 198 12.68 31.65 -9.40
CA VAL A 198 12.88 30.27 -9.87
C VAL A 198 13.13 30.22 -11.38
N ALA A 199 12.34 30.96 -12.17
CA ALA A 199 12.54 31.05 -13.62
C ALA A 199 13.89 31.69 -13.98
N ASP A 200 14.28 32.78 -13.29
CA ASP A 200 15.58 33.43 -13.47
C ASP A 200 16.75 32.50 -13.11
N ALA A 201 16.63 31.74 -12.01
CA ALA A 201 17.63 30.76 -11.60
C ALA A 201 17.77 29.59 -12.58
N ILE A 202 16.66 28.95 -12.98
CA ILE A 202 16.68 27.83 -13.95
C ILE A 202 17.25 28.29 -15.31
N HIS A 203 16.87 29.47 -15.78
CA HIS A 203 17.38 30.01 -17.06
C HIS A 203 18.90 30.23 -17.01
N TYR A 204 19.43 30.76 -15.90
CA TYR A 204 20.88 30.87 -15.70
C TYR A 204 21.56 29.49 -15.67
N LEU A 205 21.03 28.55 -14.90
CA LEU A 205 21.61 27.22 -14.71
C LEU A 205 21.66 26.41 -16.00
N ALA A 206 20.60 26.45 -16.80
CA ALA A 206 20.55 25.87 -18.14
C ALA A 206 21.57 26.51 -19.11
N LYS A 207 22.03 27.75 -18.84
CA LYS A 207 23.09 28.41 -19.62
C LYS A 207 24.51 28.18 -19.09
N SER A 208 24.67 27.55 -17.92
CA SER A 208 25.97 26.97 -17.49
C SER A 208 26.27 25.60 -18.12
N ASP A 209 25.27 24.93 -18.72
CA ASP A 209 25.44 23.70 -19.50
C ASP A 209 25.96 22.49 -18.68
N ASP A 210 25.54 22.41 -17.41
CA ASP A 210 25.88 21.33 -16.48
C ASP A 210 24.62 20.55 -16.08
N LEU A 211 24.45 19.34 -16.64
CA LEU A 211 23.33 18.43 -16.32
C LEU A 211 23.45 17.82 -14.91
N THR A 212 24.55 18.04 -14.19
CA THR A 212 24.79 17.53 -12.84
C THR A 212 24.66 18.59 -11.74
N ASP A 213 24.26 19.83 -12.09
CA ASP A 213 24.09 20.89 -11.12
C ASP A 213 22.91 20.59 -10.16
N PRO A 214 23.16 20.44 -8.85
CA PRO A 214 22.12 20.03 -7.90
C PRO A 214 21.03 21.11 -7.71
N ASP A 215 21.34 22.38 -7.96
CA ASP A 215 20.36 23.46 -7.84
C ASP A 215 19.33 23.36 -8.98
N LEU A 216 19.78 23.04 -10.19
CA LEU A 216 18.91 22.89 -11.36
C LEU A 216 17.91 21.75 -11.12
N ASN A 217 18.41 20.62 -10.64
CA ASN A 217 17.59 19.46 -10.33
C ASN A 217 16.53 19.79 -9.25
N GLN A 218 16.97 20.34 -8.12
CA GLN A 218 16.09 20.70 -7.00
C GLN A 218 15.02 21.74 -7.39
N LEU A 219 15.36 22.71 -8.24
CA LEU A 219 14.41 23.71 -8.73
C LEU A 219 13.38 23.12 -9.72
N LEU A 220 13.76 22.12 -10.52
CA LEU A 220 12.81 21.38 -11.36
C LEU A 220 11.83 20.53 -10.54
N TYR A 221 12.30 19.83 -9.51
CA TYR A 221 11.41 19.12 -8.57
C TYR A 221 10.49 20.06 -7.77
N PHE A 222 10.96 21.26 -7.41
CA PHE A 222 10.10 22.28 -6.79
C PHE A 222 8.93 22.67 -7.71
N LEU A 223 9.16 22.84 -9.01
CA LEU A 223 8.10 23.16 -9.98
C LEU A 223 7.05 22.06 -10.10
N ALA A 224 7.38 20.79 -9.85
CA ALA A 224 6.41 19.70 -9.81
C ALA A 224 5.39 19.87 -8.65
N SER A 225 5.83 20.44 -7.51
CA SER A 225 4.94 20.77 -6.39
C SER A 225 4.23 22.12 -6.56
N TYR A 226 4.90 23.12 -7.14
CA TYR A 226 4.40 24.51 -7.26
C TYR A 226 2.95 24.59 -7.77
N LYS A 227 2.65 23.88 -8.87
CA LYS A 227 1.32 23.80 -9.51
C LYS A 227 0.15 23.61 -8.54
N TYR A 228 0.33 22.81 -7.50
CA TYR A 228 -0.76 22.35 -6.63
C TYR A 228 -1.08 23.31 -5.48
N TYR A 229 -0.13 24.19 -5.12
CA TYR A 229 -0.19 24.99 -3.89
C TYR A 229 -0.03 26.50 -4.11
N ALA A 230 0.56 26.91 -5.24
CA ALA A 230 0.78 28.32 -5.56
C ALA A 230 -0.45 28.98 -6.20
N GLN A 231 -0.38 30.31 -6.37
CA GLN A 231 -1.36 31.06 -7.15
C GLN A 231 -1.13 30.90 -8.65
N ALA A 232 -2.16 31.18 -9.45
CA ALA A 232 -2.06 31.10 -10.91
C ALA A 232 -1.13 32.20 -11.45
N MET A 233 -0.06 31.80 -12.13
CA MET A 233 0.92 32.69 -12.77
C MET A 233 0.27 33.74 -13.68
N SER A 234 0.82 34.95 -13.68
CA SER A 234 0.52 35.94 -14.72
C SER A 234 1.14 35.57 -16.07
N ASP A 235 0.67 36.21 -17.14
CA ASP A 235 1.25 36.08 -18.50
C ASP A 235 2.78 36.29 -18.52
N ALA A 236 3.30 37.17 -17.66
CA ALA A 236 4.72 37.49 -17.61
C ALA A 236 5.54 36.36 -16.95
N GLU A 237 5.05 35.81 -15.85
CA GLU A 237 5.68 34.70 -15.12
C GLU A 237 5.63 33.40 -15.94
N ALA A 238 4.49 33.11 -16.56
CA ALA A 238 4.35 31.98 -17.49
C ALA A 238 5.33 32.10 -18.68
N SER A 239 5.48 33.30 -19.25
CA SER A 239 6.44 33.54 -20.34
C SER A 239 7.91 33.41 -19.90
N ALA A 240 8.23 33.83 -18.66
CA ALA A 240 9.57 33.71 -18.10
C ALA A 240 9.91 32.24 -17.82
N LEU A 241 9.00 31.50 -17.17
CA LEU A 241 9.15 30.08 -16.88
C LEU A 241 9.28 29.25 -18.16
N SER A 242 8.48 29.54 -19.20
CA SER A 242 8.61 28.86 -20.50
C SER A 242 9.97 29.15 -21.14
N THR A 243 10.45 30.41 -21.09
CA THR A 243 11.80 30.76 -21.57
C THR A 243 12.90 30.01 -20.81
N ALA A 244 12.75 29.83 -19.50
CA ALA A 244 13.67 29.10 -18.65
C ALA A 244 13.68 27.60 -18.95
N LEU A 245 12.51 26.96 -19.04
CA LEU A 245 12.39 25.53 -19.33
C LEU A 245 12.77 25.22 -20.80
N LEU A 246 12.50 26.11 -21.76
CA LEU A 246 13.06 26.00 -23.11
C LEU A 246 14.58 26.24 -23.13
N ALA A 247 15.17 26.87 -22.12
CA ALA A 247 16.63 26.91 -22.00
C ALA A 247 17.21 25.54 -21.62
N VAL A 248 16.52 24.78 -20.75
CA VAL A 248 16.90 23.42 -20.33
C VAL A 248 16.90 22.47 -21.52
N THR A 249 15.91 22.53 -22.42
CA THR A 249 15.86 21.67 -23.62
C THR A 249 17.00 21.91 -24.62
N GLN A 250 17.78 22.97 -24.43
CA GLN A 250 18.91 23.36 -25.29
C GLN A 250 20.28 23.13 -24.63
N MET A 251 20.32 22.42 -23.50
CA MET A 251 21.58 21.97 -22.89
C MET A 251 22.22 20.87 -23.73
N THR A 252 23.55 20.85 -23.78
CA THR A 252 24.34 19.79 -24.43
C THR A 252 23.98 18.45 -23.80
N ASP A 253 23.74 17.45 -24.65
CA ASP A 253 23.35 16.09 -24.25
C ASP A 253 22.05 16.01 -23.40
N PHE A 254 21.18 17.04 -23.41
CA PHE A 254 19.87 16.98 -22.73
C PHE A 254 19.02 15.79 -23.18
N VAL A 255 18.98 15.48 -24.49
CA VAL A 255 18.28 14.30 -25.03
C VAL A 255 19.27 13.11 -25.14
N SER A 256 19.70 12.60 -23.99
CA SER A 256 20.61 11.45 -23.87
C SER A 256 20.47 10.74 -22.52
N GLU A 257 21.24 9.68 -22.27
CA GLU A 257 21.31 9.04 -20.95
C GLU A 257 21.77 10.00 -19.84
N SER A 258 22.76 10.86 -20.09
CA SER A 258 23.25 11.81 -19.08
C SER A 258 22.26 12.93 -18.75
N GLY A 259 21.20 13.10 -19.56
CA GLY A 259 20.12 14.04 -19.30
C GLY A 259 18.97 13.50 -18.45
N ALA A 260 18.93 12.18 -18.15
CA ALA A 260 17.72 11.50 -17.64
C ALA A 260 17.08 12.14 -16.39
N VAL A 261 17.89 12.51 -15.39
CA VAL A 261 17.41 13.18 -14.16
C VAL A 261 16.79 14.56 -14.47
N ILE A 262 17.43 15.32 -15.35
CA ILE A 262 16.95 16.66 -15.76
C ILE A 262 15.72 16.54 -16.68
N GLN A 263 15.60 15.47 -17.47
CA GLN A 263 14.41 15.16 -18.27
C GLN A 263 13.19 14.84 -17.39
N GLU A 264 13.38 14.11 -16.28
CA GLU A 264 12.31 13.79 -15.33
C GLU A 264 11.76 15.07 -14.69
N GLY A 265 12.65 15.89 -14.10
CA GLY A 265 12.30 17.17 -13.51
C GLY A 265 11.67 18.13 -14.53
N TYR A 266 12.17 18.17 -15.77
CA TYR A 266 11.56 18.93 -16.86
C TYR A 266 10.13 18.46 -17.17
N ALA A 267 9.91 17.14 -17.32
CA ALA A 267 8.59 16.58 -17.63
C ALA A 267 7.56 16.86 -16.52
N ALA A 268 7.98 16.76 -15.26
CA ALA A 268 7.14 17.11 -14.11
C ALA A 268 6.85 18.62 -14.04
N ALA A 269 7.84 19.47 -14.37
CA ALA A 269 7.68 20.92 -14.43
C ALA A 269 6.72 21.40 -15.54
N LEU A 270 6.57 20.66 -16.66
CA LEU A 270 5.61 21.00 -17.72
C LEU A 270 4.15 21.03 -17.25
N THR A 271 3.83 20.40 -16.12
CA THR A 271 2.47 20.43 -15.56
C THR A 271 1.99 21.86 -15.24
N ASN A 272 2.91 22.81 -15.03
CA ASN A 272 2.63 24.24 -14.85
C ASN A 272 2.10 24.94 -16.11
N PHE A 273 2.30 24.36 -17.31
CA PHE A 273 1.77 24.87 -18.58
C PHE A 273 0.47 24.19 -19.01
N GLN A 274 -0.19 23.42 -18.14
CA GLN A 274 -1.46 22.79 -18.50
C GLN A 274 -2.64 23.79 -18.51
N ARG A 275 -2.58 24.86 -17.72
CA ARG A 275 -3.75 25.70 -17.41
C ARG A 275 -3.44 27.19 -17.32
N SER A 276 -4.48 28.02 -17.37
CA SER A 276 -4.42 29.48 -17.24
C SER A 276 -3.38 30.11 -18.20
N SER A 277 -2.66 31.15 -17.78
CA SER A 277 -1.64 31.84 -18.58
C SER A 277 -0.50 30.91 -19.07
N GLY A 278 -0.29 29.76 -18.41
CA GLY A 278 0.67 28.75 -18.84
C GLY A 278 0.25 27.97 -20.10
N ALA A 279 -1.05 27.78 -20.31
CA ALA A 279 -1.60 26.93 -21.37
C ALA A 279 -1.10 27.28 -22.79
N VAL A 280 -0.91 28.56 -23.08
CA VAL A 280 -0.52 29.05 -24.42
C VAL A 280 0.92 28.71 -24.82
N TYR A 281 1.75 28.27 -23.86
CA TYR A 281 3.15 27.91 -24.05
C TYR A 281 3.37 26.39 -24.21
N TYR A 282 2.41 25.54 -23.83
CA TYR A 282 2.60 24.07 -23.87
C TYR A 282 2.96 23.55 -25.27
N LYS A 283 2.38 24.15 -26.32
CA LYS A 283 2.71 23.89 -27.73
C LYS A 283 4.21 24.01 -28.08
N ASP A 284 4.93 24.89 -27.37
CA ASP A 284 6.34 25.16 -27.61
C ASP A 284 7.21 24.12 -26.88
N HIS A 285 6.65 23.43 -25.88
CA HIS A 285 7.28 22.37 -25.09
C HIS A 285 6.96 20.95 -25.56
N LEU A 286 5.76 20.71 -26.13
CA LEU A 286 5.31 19.39 -26.60
C LEU A 286 6.30 18.72 -27.58
N PRO A 287 6.88 19.40 -28.58
CA PRO A 287 7.92 18.81 -29.43
C PRO A 287 9.13 18.27 -28.65
N HIS A 288 9.59 18.98 -27.63
CA HIS A 288 10.69 18.52 -26.79
C HIS A 288 10.31 17.33 -25.91
N LEU A 289 9.07 17.27 -25.42
CA LEU A 289 8.55 16.12 -24.67
C LEU A 289 8.51 14.86 -25.57
N LEU A 290 8.02 15.01 -26.80
CA LEU A 290 8.01 13.94 -27.81
C LEU A 290 9.43 13.48 -28.18
N ALA A 291 10.39 14.40 -28.31
CA ALA A 291 11.80 14.07 -28.55
C ALA A 291 12.43 13.18 -27.47
N VAL A 292 12.11 13.42 -26.19
CA VAL A 292 12.64 12.59 -25.09
C VAL A 292 11.96 11.21 -25.03
N ILE A 293 10.64 11.14 -25.26
CA ILE A 293 9.92 9.85 -25.36
C ILE A 293 10.43 9.04 -26.55
N GLN A 294 10.67 9.70 -27.69
CA GLN A 294 11.31 9.09 -28.85
C GLN A 294 12.69 8.55 -28.47
N PHE A 295 13.53 9.33 -27.77
CA PHE A 295 14.86 8.88 -27.33
C PHE A 295 14.81 7.56 -26.52
N TYR A 296 13.92 7.41 -25.54
CA TYR A 296 13.81 6.15 -24.80
C TYR A 296 13.28 4.99 -25.65
N SER A 297 12.28 5.24 -26.49
CA SER A 297 11.66 4.18 -27.31
C SER A 297 12.59 3.51 -28.34
N ILE A 298 13.72 4.15 -28.69
CA ILE A 298 14.68 3.63 -29.68
C ILE A 298 15.91 2.93 -29.06
N GLN A 299 15.96 2.80 -27.73
CA GLN A 299 17.08 2.14 -27.04
C GLN A 299 16.88 0.62 -26.95
N THR A 300 18.00 -0.11 -26.90
CA THR A 300 18.03 -1.53 -26.54
C THR A 300 18.22 -1.65 -25.02
N ASN A 301 17.37 -2.41 -24.34
CA ASN A 301 17.23 -2.47 -22.88
C ASN A 301 17.05 -1.07 -22.23
N PRO A 302 16.03 -0.28 -22.62
CA PRO A 302 15.87 1.14 -22.23
C PRO A 302 15.95 1.38 -20.72
N PHE A 303 15.38 0.47 -19.91
CA PHE A 303 15.37 0.57 -18.46
C PHE A 303 16.71 0.19 -17.78
N THR A 304 17.74 -0.23 -18.53
CA THR A 304 19.10 -0.40 -17.97
C THR A 304 19.89 0.91 -17.91
N LEU A 305 19.43 1.96 -18.61
CA LEU A 305 19.99 3.31 -18.54
C LEU A 305 19.70 3.96 -17.18
N SER A 306 20.59 4.84 -16.73
CA SER A 306 20.41 5.54 -15.46
C SER A 306 19.11 6.36 -15.42
N ASN A 307 18.40 6.34 -14.28
CA ASN A 307 17.14 7.05 -14.01
C ASN A 307 15.95 6.74 -14.96
N ALA A 308 16.09 5.81 -15.91
CA ALA A 308 15.14 5.63 -17.00
C ALA A 308 13.72 5.21 -16.56
N GLY A 309 13.58 4.52 -15.43
CA GLY A 309 12.27 4.15 -14.89
C GLY A 309 11.46 5.40 -14.50
N ASP A 310 12.01 6.17 -13.57
CA ASP A 310 11.42 7.39 -13.02
C ASP A 310 11.22 8.44 -14.13
N THR A 311 12.21 8.63 -15.00
CA THR A 311 12.11 9.53 -16.16
C THR A 311 10.97 9.11 -17.10
N THR A 312 10.86 7.83 -17.49
CA THR A 312 9.78 7.41 -18.40
C THR A 312 8.40 7.46 -17.75
N MET A 313 8.30 7.21 -16.44
CA MET A 313 7.06 7.43 -15.70
C MET A 313 6.66 8.91 -15.70
N ALA A 314 7.60 9.83 -15.45
CA ALA A 314 7.35 11.27 -15.50
C ALA A 314 6.93 11.75 -16.90
N LEU A 315 7.53 11.21 -17.97
CA LEU A 315 7.15 11.52 -19.36
C LEU A 315 5.71 11.07 -19.68
N MET A 316 5.33 9.84 -19.32
CA MET A 316 3.97 9.33 -19.52
C MET A 316 2.95 10.13 -18.71
N ASN A 317 3.24 10.38 -17.42
CA ASN A 317 2.39 11.19 -16.54
C ASN A 317 2.26 12.64 -17.05
N SER A 318 3.30 13.20 -17.69
CA SER A 318 3.25 14.55 -18.27
C SER A 318 2.27 14.64 -19.45
N ILE A 319 2.30 13.65 -20.36
CA ILE A 319 1.34 13.57 -21.48
C ILE A 319 -0.09 13.30 -20.98
N ASP A 320 -0.28 12.28 -20.14
CA ASP A 320 -1.57 11.90 -19.55
C ASP A 320 -2.24 13.10 -18.86
N SER A 321 -1.50 13.72 -17.93
CA SER A 321 -1.95 14.88 -17.17
C SER A 321 -2.25 16.10 -18.07
N ALA A 322 -1.48 16.31 -19.15
CA ALA A 322 -1.71 17.43 -20.06
C ALA A 322 -2.88 17.20 -21.03
N ALA A 323 -3.11 15.95 -21.47
CA ALA A 323 -4.27 15.61 -22.29
C ALA A 323 -5.58 15.72 -21.47
N TYR A 324 -5.57 15.30 -20.20
CA TYR A 324 -6.75 15.29 -19.34
C TYR A 324 -7.05 16.65 -18.65
N TYR A 325 -6.05 17.31 -18.06
CA TYR A 325 -6.23 18.59 -17.35
C TYR A 325 -5.92 19.84 -18.19
N GLY A 326 -5.54 19.67 -19.46
CA GLY A 326 -5.16 20.77 -20.34
C GLY A 326 -6.33 21.68 -20.69
N ASP A 327 -6.16 22.99 -20.47
CA ASP A 327 -7.06 24.01 -21.02
C ASP A 327 -6.97 24.01 -22.57
N ALA A 328 -7.95 24.61 -23.26
CA ALA A 328 -8.09 24.53 -24.74
C ALA A 328 -6.80 24.79 -25.58
N PRO A 329 -5.85 25.68 -25.22
CA PRO A 329 -4.59 25.82 -25.97
C PRO A 329 -3.69 24.58 -25.94
N VAL A 330 -3.76 23.77 -24.88
CA VAL A 330 -3.02 22.50 -24.73
C VAL A 330 -3.66 21.42 -25.59
N GLN A 331 -4.99 21.34 -25.57
CA GLN A 331 -5.75 20.41 -26.42
C GLN A 331 -5.52 20.71 -27.90
N ALA A 332 -5.50 22.00 -28.29
CA ALA A 332 -5.15 22.43 -29.64
C ALA A 332 -3.71 22.03 -30.02
N ALA A 333 -2.74 22.18 -29.11
CA ALA A 333 -1.36 21.77 -29.37
C ALA A 333 -1.22 20.27 -29.67
N PHE A 334 -1.92 19.41 -28.92
CA PHE A 334 -1.97 17.97 -29.22
C PHE A 334 -2.67 17.68 -30.54
N ASN A 335 -3.82 18.33 -30.83
CA ASN A 335 -4.61 18.08 -32.03
C ASN A 335 -3.86 18.51 -33.32
N ASP A 336 -3.24 19.69 -33.31
CA ASP A 336 -2.43 20.22 -34.44
C ASP A 336 -1.25 19.31 -34.82
N THR A 337 -0.76 18.44 -33.91
CA THR A 337 0.33 17.48 -34.16
C THR A 337 -0.03 16.03 -33.84
N MET A 338 -1.32 15.65 -33.85
CA MET A 338 -1.78 14.38 -33.26
C MET A 338 -1.14 13.13 -33.89
N PHE A 339 -0.84 13.15 -35.19
CA PHE A 339 -0.17 12.03 -35.85
C PHE A 339 1.29 11.84 -35.41
N ASP A 340 2.01 12.92 -35.07
CA ASP A 340 3.37 12.82 -34.51
C ASP A 340 3.33 12.25 -33.09
N VAL A 341 2.38 12.71 -32.28
CA VAL A 341 2.12 12.21 -30.91
C VAL A 341 1.81 10.72 -30.96
N LEU A 342 0.89 10.30 -31.82
CA LEU A 342 0.55 8.89 -32.06
C LEU A 342 1.77 8.07 -32.55
N SER A 343 2.62 8.63 -33.42
CA SER A 343 3.84 7.95 -33.90
C SER A 343 4.82 7.66 -32.77
N VAL A 344 5.10 8.66 -31.92
CA VAL A 344 6.02 8.56 -30.78
C VAL A 344 5.45 7.65 -29.69
N MET A 345 4.14 7.72 -29.41
CA MET A 345 3.50 6.82 -28.45
C MET A 345 3.46 5.38 -28.97
N ARG A 346 3.22 5.14 -30.27
CA ARG A 346 3.37 3.80 -30.89
C ARG A 346 4.81 3.30 -30.82
N SER A 347 5.81 4.16 -31.01
CA SER A 347 7.20 3.72 -30.87
C SER A 347 7.51 3.33 -29.43
N PHE A 348 6.96 4.04 -28.44
CA PHE A 348 7.10 3.71 -27.02
C PHE A 348 6.38 2.41 -26.61
N ILE A 349 5.08 2.27 -26.89
CA ILE A 349 4.29 1.12 -26.37
C ILE A 349 4.37 -0.14 -27.23
N PHE A 350 4.73 -0.05 -28.51
CA PHE A 350 4.74 -1.19 -29.43
C PHE A 350 6.11 -1.46 -30.06
N LEU A 351 6.71 -0.50 -30.78
CA LEU A 351 7.90 -0.78 -31.61
C LEU A 351 9.18 -0.97 -30.79
N GLY A 352 9.33 -0.26 -29.67
CA GLY A 352 10.50 -0.30 -28.80
C GLY A 352 10.49 -1.43 -27.78
N GLU A 353 11.58 -1.50 -27.01
CA GLU A 353 11.72 -2.37 -25.83
C GLU A 353 11.17 -1.69 -24.55
N THR A 354 10.47 -0.56 -24.69
CA THR A 354 9.82 0.22 -23.61
C THR A 354 8.44 -0.30 -23.20
N SER A 355 7.88 -1.30 -23.90
CA SER A 355 6.54 -1.83 -23.64
C SER A 355 6.42 -2.68 -22.38
N LEU A 356 7.52 -3.34 -21.98
CA LEU A 356 7.66 -4.18 -20.78
C LEU A 356 9.11 -4.08 -20.29
N ASP A 357 9.31 -4.13 -18.98
CA ASP A 357 10.64 -4.05 -18.36
C ASP A 357 11.31 -5.43 -18.28
N MET A 358 11.82 -5.89 -19.42
CA MET A 358 12.44 -7.22 -19.61
C MET A 358 13.74 -7.46 -18.81
N ARG A 359 14.09 -6.58 -17.86
CA ARG A 359 15.11 -6.82 -16.83
C ARG A 359 14.63 -7.85 -15.79
N TRP A 360 13.32 -7.98 -15.61
CA TRP A 360 12.68 -8.84 -14.60
C TRP A 360 12.11 -10.12 -15.21
N SER A 361 11.66 -11.04 -14.36
CA SER A 361 11.06 -12.33 -14.76
C SER A 361 9.68 -12.60 -14.12
N ALA A 362 9.28 -11.82 -13.11
CA ALA A 362 7.94 -11.89 -12.54
C ALA A 362 7.00 -10.95 -13.31
N GLU A 363 5.78 -11.42 -13.62
CA GLU A 363 4.84 -10.67 -14.46
C GLU A 363 4.47 -9.29 -13.88
N ALA A 364 4.43 -9.17 -12.55
CA ALA A 364 4.20 -7.90 -11.85
C ALA A 364 5.28 -6.85 -12.16
N ASP A 365 6.54 -7.27 -12.19
CA ASP A 365 7.70 -6.40 -12.42
C ASP A 365 7.94 -6.16 -13.92
N LEU A 366 7.51 -7.07 -14.81
CA LEU A 366 7.54 -6.84 -16.26
C LEU A 366 6.62 -5.69 -16.70
N LYS A 367 5.45 -5.54 -16.08
CA LYS A 367 4.35 -4.73 -16.62
C LYS A 367 4.21 -3.32 -16.06
N TRP A 368 5.06 -2.88 -15.13
CA TRP A 368 4.84 -1.64 -14.34
C TRP A 368 4.60 -0.38 -15.17
N ILE A 369 5.28 -0.23 -16.31
CA ILE A 369 5.18 0.95 -17.20
C ILE A 369 3.92 0.94 -18.09
N MET A 370 3.37 -0.24 -18.37
CA MET A 370 2.28 -0.42 -19.34
C MET A 370 1.01 0.34 -18.92
N PRO A 371 0.50 0.26 -17.67
CA PRO A 371 -0.62 1.08 -17.19
C PRO A 371 -0.46 2.59 -17.42
N HIS A 372 0.71 3.16 -17.12
CA HIS A 372 0.94 4.61 -17.27
C HIS A 372 0.88 5.05 -18.74
N SER A 373 1.49 4.26 -19.63
CA SER A 373 1.44 4.55 -21.06
C SER A 373 0.04 4.34 -21.67
N PHE A 374 -0.75 3.41 -21.13
CA PHE A 374 -2.12 3.16 -21.57
C PHE A 374 -3.11 4.24 -21.10
N ASN A 375 -2.93 4.77 -19.87
CA ASN A 375 -3.64 5.98 -19.42
C ASN A 375 -3.43 7.14 -20.42
N ALA A 376 -2.16 7.43 -20.75
CA ALA A 376 -1.79 8.48 -21.69
C ALA A 376 -2.43 8.28 -23.08
N MET A 377 -2.42 7.04 -23.60
CA MET A 377 -3.09 6.70 -24.87
C MET A 377 -4.61 6.94 -24.81
N GLY A 378 -5.27 6.58 -23.69
CA GLY A 378 -6.70 6.79 -23.50
C GLY A 378 -7.08 8.26 -23.42
N ARG A 379 -6.31 9.08 -22.67
CA ARG A 379 -6.55 10.53 -22.58
C ARG A 379 -6.24 11.27 -23.89
N LEU A 380 -5.24 10.81 -24.65
CA LEU A 380 -4.97 11.35 -25.99
C LEU A 380 -6.10 11.04 -26.97
N SER A 381 -6.68 9.83 -26.94
CA SER A 381 -7.75 9.44 -27.87
C SER A 381 -9.08 10.16 -27.61
N MET A 382 -9.31 10.69 -26.40
CA MET A 382 -10.43 11.61 -26.09
C MET A 382 -10.34 12.98 -26.78
N ILE A 383 -9.13 13.47 -27.10
CA ILE A 383 -8.90 14.81 -27.69
C ILE A 383 -8.44 14.74 -29.16
N ALA A 384 -8.40 13.54 -29.73
CA ALA A 384 -8.05 13.25 -31.11
C ALA A 384 -9.25 13.41 -32.06
N SER A 385 -9.00 13.32 -33.37
CA SER A 385 -10.05 13.14 -34.37
C SER A 385 -10.39 11.66 -34.52
N ASP A 386 -11.60 11.35 -35.03
CA ASP A 386 -12.09 9.98 -35.21
C ASP A 386 -11.08 9.06 -35.92
N GLU A 387 -10.38 9.56 -36.95
CA GLU A 387 -9.34 8.81 -37.67
C GLU A 387 -8.10 8.54 -36.81
N ALA A 388 -7.72 9.47 -35.93
CA ALA A 388 -6.61 9.28 -35.01
C ALA A 388 -7.00 8.36 -33.84
N THR A 389 -8.19 8.52 -33.25
CA THR A 389 -8.78 7.60 -32.25
C THR A 389 -8.85 6.16 -32.77
N ALA A 390 -9.30 5.98 -34.00
CA ALA A 390 -9.28 4.69 -34.69
C ALA A 390 -7.88 4.08 -34.79
N ARG A 391 -6.84 4.90 -34.96
CA ARG A 391 -5.44 4.44 -35.01
C ARG A 391 -4.82 4.23 -33.62
N PHE A 392 -5.28 4.92 -32.58
CA PHE A 392 -4.93 4.57 -31.19
C PHE A 392 -5.37 3.14 -30.88
N ASP A 393 -6.62 2.78 -31.21
CA ASP A 393 -7.15 1.42 -31.04
C ASP A 393 -6.31 0.37 -31.80
N SER A 394 -5.94 0.64 -33.06
CA SER A 394 -5.01 -0.23 -33.82
C SER A 394 -3.67 -0.46 -33.10
N VAL A 395 -3.09 0.56 -32.46
CA VAL A 395 -1.82 0.44 -31.72
C VAL A 395 -2.01 -0.34 -30.42
N ILE A 396 -3.18 -0.25 -29.77
CA ILE A 396 -3.51 -1.09 -28.60
C ILE A 396 -3.62 -2.57 -29.02
N LEU A 397 -4.25 -2.89 -30.16
CA LEU A 397 -4.33 -4.26 -30.70
C LEU A 397 -2.96 -4.82 -31.14
N GLU A 398 -2.09 -3.99 -31.73
CA GLU A 398 -0.69 -4.34 -32.00
C GLU A 398 0.06 -4.67 -30.69
N THR A 399 -0.09 -3.81 -29.68
CA THR A 399 0.59 -3.95 -28.39
C THR A 399 0.11 -5.20 -27.67
N HIS A 400 -1.21 -5.44 -27.60
CA HIS A 400 -1.82 -6.67 -27.11
C HIS A 400 -1.18 -7.91 -27.77
N SER A 401 -1.17 -7.94 -29.11
CA SER A 401 -0.63 -9.05 -29.91
C SER A 401 0.87 -9.30 -29.68
N LYS A 402 1.62 -8.30 -29.22
CA LYS A 402 3.03 -8.41 -28.81
C LYS A 402 3.14 -8.94 -27.37
N VAL A 403 2.55 -8.27 -26.38
CA VAL A 403 2.86 -8.51 -24.96
C VAL A 403 2.28 -9.81 -24.41
N ILE A 404 1.21 -10.37 -25.01
CA ILE A 404 0.66 -11.69 -24.61
C ILE A 404 1.59 -12.89 -24.84
N ASN A 405 2.80 -12.66 -25.38
CA ASN A 405 3.85 -13.67 -25.46
C ASN A 405 4.73 -13.71 -24.19
N ASP A 406 4.75 -12.62 -23.42
CA ASP A 406 5.63 -12.40 -22.26
C ASP A 406 4.84 -12.24 -20.94
N ILE A 407 3.60 -11.75 -21.00
CA ILE A 407 2.66 -11.62 -19.87
C ILE A 407 1.31 -12.28 -20.19
N SER A 408 0.48 -12.55 -19.18
CA SER A 408 -0.82 -13.21 -19.39
C SER A 408 -1.84 -12.34 -20.14
N ILE A 409 -2.74 -13.02 -20.87
CA ILE A 409 -3.85 -12.40 -21.59
C ILE A 409 -4.76 -11.65 -20.61
N GLU A 410 -5.18 -12.28 -19.51
CA GLU A 410 -6.04 -11.67 -18.47
C GLU A 410 -5.45 -10.36 -17.92
N THR A 411 -4.15 -10.32 -17.60
CA THR A 411 -3.46 -9.09 -17.23
C THR A 411 -3.50 -8.04 -18.35
N THR A 412 -3.22 -8.44 -19.59
CA THR A 412 -3.14 -7.52 -20.73
C THR A 412 -4.50 -6.89 -21.03
N GLU A 413 -5.54 -7.73 -21.07
CA GLU A 413 -6.93 -7.34 -21.27
C GLU A 413 -7.46 -6.48 -20.11
N THR A 414 -7.02 -6.74 -18.86
CA THR A 414 -7.30 -5.88 -17.70
C THR A 414 -6.72 -4.48 -17.87
N ILE A 415 -5.45 -4.38 -18.29
CA ILE A 415 -4.79 -3.08 -18.54
C ILE A 415 -5.47 -2.34 -19.70
N ILE A 416 -5.92 -3.05 -20.74
CA ILE A 416 -6.68 -2.44 -21.83
C ILE A 416 -8.00 -1.85 -21.32
N THR A 417 -8.76 -2.55 -20.48
CA THR A 417 -9.98 -2.00 -19.89
C THR A 417 -9.70 -0.86 -18.92
N LYS A 418 -8.90 -1.11 -17.88
CA LYS A 418 -8.70 -0.18 -16.74
C LYS A 418 -7.78 1.00 -17.04
N ASN A 419 -6.85 0.87 -17.98
CA ASN A 419 -5.91 1.94 -18.30
C ASN A 419 -6.18 2.59 -19.66
N TYR A 420 -6.62 1.87 -20.69
CA TYR A 420 -6.96 2.50 -21.97
C TYR A 420 -8.44 2.90 -22.07
N LEU A 421 -9.38 1.94 -22.05
CA LEU A 421 -10.80 2.18 -22.34
C LEU A 421 -11.45 3.14 -21.31
N GLU A 422 -11.27 2.89 -20.00
CA GLU A 422 -11.85 3.77 -18.97
C GLU A 422 -11.28 5.19 -19.02
N ASN A 423 -9.99 5.37 -19.38
CA ASN A 423 -9.42 6.70 -19.60
C ASN A 423 -9.89 7.34 -20.92
N ALA A 424 -10.26 6.55 -21.93
CA ALA A 424 -10.91 7.02 -23.15
C ALA A 424 -12.42 7.30 -22.97
N GLY A 425 -13.01 7.00 -21.80
CA GLY A 425 -14.44 7.14 -21.56
C GLY A 425 -15.30 6.03 -22.20
N ARG A 426 -14.70 4.86 -22.43
CA ARG A 426 -15.30 3.67 -23.08
C ARG A 426 -15.34 2.48 -22.12
N SER A 427 -16.13 1.47 -22.47
CA SER A 427 -16.27 0.20 -21.76
C SER A 427 -16.04 -0.98 -22.70
N CYS A 428 -15.65 -2.13 -22.15
CA CYS A 428 -15.38 -3.35 -22.92
C CYS A 428 -16.69 -4.09 -23.26
N ASP A 429 -17.52 -3.49 -24.10
CA ASP A 429 -18.82 -4.03 -24.54
C ASP A 429 -18.75 -4.59 -25.97
N GLU A 430 -19.72 -5.43 -26.37
CA GLU A 430 -19.74 -6.11 -27.69
C GLU A 430 -19.66 -5.17 -28.91
N GLY A 431 -19.94 -3.88 -28.71
CA GLY A 431 -19.84 -2.83 -29.70
C GLY A 431 -18.51 -2.09 -29.81
N ASP A 432 -17.54 -2.34 -28.92
CA ASP A 432 -16.25 -1.64 -28.91
C ASP A 432 -15.23 -2.27 -29.87
N ALA A 433 -14.38 -1.45 -30.48
CA ALA A 433 -13.33 -1.88 -31.41
C ALA A 433 -12.28 -2.82 -30.79
N LEU A 434 -12.13 -2.79 -29.46
CA LEU A 434 -11.22 -3.66 -28.70
C LEU A 434 -11.91 -4.88 -28.09
N TYR A 435 -13.21 -5.10 -28.33
CA TYR A 435 -13.95 -6.23 -27.77
C TYR A 435 -13.37 -7.58 -28.20
N GLY A 436 -13.12 -8.47 -27.23
CA GLY A 436 -12.35 -9.70 -27.45
C GLY A 436 -10.83 -9.51 -27.48
N SER A 437 -10.34 -8.34 -27.05
CA SER A 437 -8.96 -8.06 -26.64
C SER A 437 -8.95 -7.05 -25.48
N CYS A 438 -10.00 -7.07 -24.66
CA CYS A 438 -10.18 -6.29 -23.44
C CYS A 438 -10.96 -7.14 -22.43
N LEU A 439 -10.79 -6.87 -21.13
CA LEU A 439 -11.51 -7.60 -20.09
C LEU A 439 -12.90 -7.00 -19.94
N VAL A 440 -13.94 -7.79 -20.20
CA VAL A 440 -15.32 -7.44 -19.83
C VAL A 440 -15.42 -7.51 -18.31
N PRO A 441 -15.70 -6.41 -17.59
CA PRO A 441 -15.84 -6.45 -16.14
C PRO A 441 -17.00 -7.36 -15.72
N PRO A 442 -16.87 -8.12 -14.60
CA PRO A 442 -18.01 -8.82 -14.03
C PRO A 442 -19.07 -7.80 -13.61
N LYS A 443 -20.35 -8.14 -13.73
CA LYS A 443 -21.43 -7.29 -13.23
C LYS A 443 -21.83 -7.67 -11.81
N GLU A 444 -22.23 -6.68 -11.03
CA GLU A 444 -22.77 -6.87 -9.69
C GLU A 444 -23.98 -7.83 -9.69
N GLU A 445 -24.85 -7.72 -10.69
CA GLU A 445 -26.05 -8.55 -10.87
C GLU A 445 -25.76 -10.03 -11.21
N ASP A 446 -24.64 -10.32 -11.87
CA ASP A 446 -24.21 -11.68 -12.23
C ASP A 446 -23.54 -12.42 -11.05
N ILE A 447 -23.00 -11.67 -10.08
CA ILE A 447 -22.33 -12.21 -8.88
C ILE A 447 -23.29 -12.24 -7.68
N LEU A 448 -23.90 -11.11 -7.34
CA LEU A 448 -24.81 -10.95 -6.19
C LEU A 448 -26.25 -11.33 -6.55
N THR A 449 -26.40 -12.58 -6.99
CA THR A 449 -27.62 -13.18 -7.54
C THR A 449 -28.71 -13.52 -6.52
N VAL A 450 -28.41 -13.44 -5.22
CA VAL A 450 -29.39 -13.60 -4.13
C VAL A 450 -29.79 -12.23 -3.59
N SER A 451 -31.08 -12.00 -3.42
CA SER A 451 -31.65 -10.90 -2.64
C SER A 451 -32.56 -11.49 -1.56
N TYR A 452 -32.36 -11.11 -0.30
CA TYR A 452 -33.07 -11.66 0.84
C TYR A 452 -33.48 -10.57 1.84
N ASP A 453 -34.77 -10.29 1.87
CA ASP A 453 -35.35 -9.19 2.64
C ASP A 453 -35.47 -9.59 4.13
N CYS A 454 -34.66 -9.00 5.01
CA CYS A 454 -34.77 -9.16 6.45
C CYS A 454 -35.98 -8.37 7.00
N THR A 455 -36.19 -7.17 6.47
CA THR A 455 -37.33 -6.27 6.74
C THR A 455 -37.59 -5.39 5.51
N ASP A 456 -38.70 -4.66 5.49
CA ASP A 456 -39.00 -3.63 4.47
C ASP A 456 -37.87 -2.58 4.29
N ASN A 457 -36.94 -2.46 5.26
CA ASN A 457 -35.85 -1.48 5.28
C ASN A 457 -34.43 -2.11 5.20
N ILE A 458 -34.30 -3.46 5.17
CA ILE A 458 -33.00 -4.16 5.25
C ILE A 458 -33.03 -5.38 4.33
N THR A 459 -32.17 -5.38 3.32
CA THR A 459 -32.03 -6.50 2.36
C THR A 459 -30.59 -7.00 2.32
N ILE A 460 -30.37 -8.31 2.48
CA ILE A 460 -29.07 -8.94 2.23
C ILE A 460 -28.98 -9.27 0.73
N ARG A 461 -27.90 -8.85 0.07
CA ARG A 461 -27.57 -9.24 -1.30
C ARG A 461 -26.28 -10.05 -1.32
N ALA A 462 -26.33 -11.22 -1.94
CA ALA A 462 -25.34 -12.27 -1.71
C ALA A 462 -25.06 -13.13 -2.94
N GLN A 463 -23.94 -13.83 -2.92
CA GLN A 463 -23.65 -14.90 -3.87
C GLN A 463 -24.49 -16.16 -3.57
N ALA A 464 -24.84 -16.93 -4.62
CA ALA A 464 -25.73 -18.10 -4.52
C ALA A 464 -25.18 -19.30 -3.69
N SER A 465 -23.94 -19.23 -3.23
CA SER A 465 -23.32 -20.18 -2.29
C SER A 465 -23.66 -19.90 -0.82
N ILE A 466 -24.07 -18.68 -0.46
CA ILE A 466 -24.37 -18.32 0.94
C ILE A 466 -25.61 -19.09 1.42
N SER A 467 -25.50 -19.74 2.59
CA SER A 467 -26.55 -20.63 3.07
C SER A 467 -27.77 -19.87 3.60
N GLN A 468 -28.98 -20.43 3.42
CA GLN A 468 -30.20 -19.88 4.01
C GLN A 468 -30.11 -19.71 5.53
N ALA A 469 -29.39 -20.61 6.23
CA ALA A 469 -29.18 -20.50 7.67
C ALA A 469 -28.29 -19.30 8.04
N THR A 470 -27.29 -18.99 7.20
CA THR A 470 -26.45 -17.80 7.34
C THR A 470 -27.28 -16.53 7.15
N LEU A 471 -28.14 -16.49 6.12
CA LEU A 471 -29.04 -15.36 5.84
C LEU A 471 -30.03 -15.14 7.00
N ASP A 472 -30.71 -16.20 7.44
CA ASP A 472 -31.68 -16.17 8.54
C ASP A 472 -31.03 -15.69 9.85
N GLN A 473 -29.83 -16.18 10.18
CA GLN A 473 -29.10 -15.76 11.38
C GLN A 473 -28.58 -14.32 11.25
N SER A 474 -28.12 -13.89 10.08
CA SER A 474 -27.66 -12.51 9.86
C SER A 474 -28.80 -11.49 10.03
N CYS A 475 -30.01 -11.82 9.56
CA CYS A 475 -31.20 -11.01 9.84
C CYS A 475 -31.52 -10.95 11.35
N ALA A 476 -31.35 -12.05 12.08
CA ALA A 476 -31.58 -12.10 13.53
C ALA A 476 -30.53 -11.30 14.32
N ASP A 477 -29.26 -11.36 13.92
CA ASP A 477 -28.15 -10.62 14.53
C ASP A 477 -28.32 -9.11 14.37
N MET A 478 -28.72 -8.64 13.18
CA MET A 478 -29.04 -7.23 12.94
C MET A 478 -30.27 -6.76 13.73
N ALA A 479 -31.35 -7.54 13.74
CA ALA A 479 -32.56 -7.20 14.51
C ALA A 479 -32.29 -7.11 16.02
N LEU A 480 -31.38 -7.94 16.55
CA LEU A 480 -30.90 -7.81 17.93
C LEU A 480 -30.08 -6.53 18.13
N GLN A 481 -29.15 -6.23 17.22
CA GLN A 481 -28.29 -5.05 17.31
C GLN A 481 -29.08 -3.74 17.25
N GLU A 482 -30.12 -3.64 16.42
CA GLU A 482 -31.01 -2.47 16.32
C GLU A 482 -31.74 -2.20 17.64
N ILE A 483 -32.27 -3.25 18.28
CA ILE A 483 -32.93 -3.16 19.60
C ILE A 483 -31.94 -2.69 20.67
N GLU A 484 -30.78 -3.34 20.79
CA GLU A 484 -29.77 -3.00 21.80
C GLU A 484 -29.24 -1.56 21.62
N PHE A 485 -29.09 -1.10 20.38
CA PHE A 485 -28.71 0.28 20.06
C PHE A 485 -29.81 1.30 20.42
N HIS A 486 -31.07 1.02 20.05
CA HIS A 486 -32.20 1.91 20.34
C HIS A 486 -32.45 2.08 21.84
N ASP A 487 -32.33 1.00 22.62
CA ASP A 487 -32.44 1.04 24.08
C ASP A 487 -31.26 1.77 24.74
N PHE A 488 -30.02 1.55 24.28
CA PHE A 488 -28.83 2.20 24.85
C PHE A 488 -28.81 3.73 24.63
N PHE A 489 -29.14 4.17 23.42
CA PHE A 489 -29.13 5.59 23.03
C PHE A 489 -30.48 6.31 23.20
N ASN A 490 -31.54 5.61 23.60
CA ASN A 490 -32.90 6.14 23.74
C ASN A 490 -33.39 6.87 22.47
N THR A 491 -33.04 6.37 21.29
CA THR A 491 -33.34 7.01 19.99
C THR A 491 -34.79 6.83 19.55
N ALA A 492 -35.50 5.85 20.10
CA ALA A 492 -36.90 5.51 19.78
C ALA A 492 -37.19 5.31 18.27
N GLY A 493 -36.18 4.89 17.49
CA GLY A 493 -36.29 4.70 16.03
C GLY A 493 -36.47 6.01 15.23
N ILE A 494 -36.08 7.16 15.79
CA ILE A 494 -36.20 8.47 15.13
C ILE A 494 -34.83 8.87 14.53
N PRO A 495 -34.68 8.94 13.19
CA PRO A 495 -33.44 9.38 12.54
C PRO A 495 -33.02 10.81 12.91
N VAL A 496 -31.77 11.15 12.66
CA VAL A 496 -31.25 12.52 12.79
C VAL A 496 -31.96 13.47 11.83
N THR A 497 -32.02 14.77 12.17
CA THR A 497 -32.74 15.75 11.34
C THR A 497 -32.02 15.99 10.02
N GLY A 498 -32.63 15.50 8.92
CA GLY A 498 -32.11 15.66 7.56
C GLY A 498 -31.65 14.37 6.91
N ASP A 499 -31.54 13.26 7.65
CA ASP A 499 -31.35 11.93 7.06
C ASP A 499 -32.63 11.52 6.30
N LEU A 500 -32.44 11.11 5.05
CA LEU A 500 -33.44 10.63 4.09
C LEU A 500 -33.18 9.18 3.66
N ASN A 501 -32.35 8.43 4.40
CA ASN A 501 -32.22 6.99 4.17
C ASN A 501 -33.55 6.30 4.49
N GLU A 502 -33.94 5.34 3.67
CA GLU A 502 -35.10 4.48 3.91
C GLU A 502 -34.73 2.99 3.96
N HIS A 503 -33.61 2.60 3.35
CA HIS A 503 -33.20 1.22 3.14
C HIS A 503 -31.67 1.05 3.22
N ILE A 504 -31.19 -0.10 3.72
CA ILE A 504 -29.78 -0.54 3.65
C ILE A 504 -29.64 -1.89 2.94
N GLU A 505 -28.68 -1.97 2.01
CA GLU A 505 -28.23 -3.24 1.43
C GLU A 505 -27.04 -3.79 2.24
N VAL A 506 -27.13 -5.05 2.65
CA VAL A 506 -26.02 -5.80 3.26
C VAL A 506 -25.44 -6.73 2.20
N ILE A 507 -24.30 -6.35 1.66
CA ILE A 507 -23.59 -7.11 0.63
C ILE A 507 -22.71 -8.17 1.30
N ALA A 508 -22.97 -9.43 0.99
CA ALA A 508 -22.24 -10.58 1.52
C ALA A 508 -21.60 -11.40 0.39
N PHE A 509 -20.28 -11.33 0.28
CA PHE A 509 -19.48 -12.19 -0.59
C PHE A 509 -19.23 -13.55 0.09
N ALA A 510 -19.09 -14.61 -0.70
CA ALA A 510 -19.00 -15.99 -0.23
C ALA A 510 -17.65 -16.33 0.41
N SER A 511 -16.59 -15.57 0.12
CA SER A 511 -15.27 -15.75 0.71
C SER A 511 -14.46 -14.45 0.72
N PRO A 512 -13.34 -14.38 1.46
CA PRO A 512 -12.41 -13.26 1.41
C PRO A 512 -11.86 -13.00 0.00
N GLU A 513 -11.58 -14.06 -0.76
CA GLU A 513 -11.04 -13.96 -2.12
C GLU A 513 -12.05 -13.35 -3.11
N ASP A 514 -13.34 -13.70 -3.00
CA ASP A 514 -14.40 -13.07 -3.79
C ASP A 514 -14.63 -11.59 -3.38
N TYR A 515 -14.48 -11.27 -2.09
CA TYR A 515 -14.52 -9.87 -1.62
C TYR A 515 -13.32 -9.06 -2.16
N GLU A 516 -12.10 -9.57 -2.03
CA GLU A 516 -10.88 -8.97 -2.58
C GLU A 516 -10.98 -8.73 -4.09
N LYS A 517 -11.60 -9.68 -4.83
CA LYS A 517 -11.75 -9.62 -6.28
C LYS A 517 -12.84 -8.68 -6.78
N TYR A 518 -14.00 -8.62 -6.11
CA TYR A 518 -15.19 -7.95 -6.66
C TYR A 518 -15.63 -6.71 -5.87
N ALA A 519 -15.37 -6.60 -4.57
CA ALA A 519 -15.95 -5.52 -3.77
C ALA A 519 -15.37 -4.14 -4.13
N GLY A 520 -14.07 -4.07 -4.47
CA GLY A 520 -13.44 -2.84 -4.96
C GLY A 520 -13.97 -2.41 -6.33
N GLU A 521 -14.30 -3.37 -7.21
CA GLU A 521 -14.85 -3.11 -8.55
C GLU A 521 -16.30 -2.59 -8.47
N PHE A 522 -17.15 -3.20 -7.64
CA PHE A 522 -18.58 -2.85 -7.57
C PHE A 522 -18.85 -1.61 -6.70
N PHE A 523 -18.07 -1.40 -5.64
CA PHE A 523 -18.37 -0.39 -4.62
C PHE A 523 -17.26 0.67 -4.42
N GLY A 524 -16.15 0.58 -5.15
CA GLY A 524 -15.05 1.55 -5.09
C GLY A 524 -14.26 1.53 -3.77
N ILE A 525 -14.35 0.44 -2.99
CA ILE A 525 -13.72 0.32 -1.67
C ILE A 525 -12.33 -0.31 -1.72
N SER A 526 -11.50 0.02 -0.72
CA SER A 526 -10.36 -0.83 -0.39
C SER A 526 -10.86 -2.14 0.24
N THR A 527 -10.16 -3.24 -0.02
CA THR A 527 -10.46 -4.58 0.52
C THR A 527 -9.52 -5.02 1.64
N ASP A 528 -8.53 -4.19 2.02
CA ASP A 528 -7.64 -4.41 3.18
C ASP A 528 -8.35 -4.04 4.50
N ASN A 529 -9.44 -4.76 4.80
CA ASN A 529 -10.27 -4.62 6.00
C ASN A 529 -11.21 -5.82 6.17
N GLY A 530 -11.95 -5.85 7.29
CA GLY A 530 -12.91 -6.92 7.60
C GLY A 530 -14.34 -6.62 7.19
N GLY A 531 -14.55 -5.79 6.15
CA GLY A 531 -15.84 -5.22 5.77
C GLY A 531 -15.89 -3.70 6.01
N MET A 532 -16.83 -3.03 5.33
CA MET A 532 -16.95 -1.57 5.35
C MET A 532 -18.41 -1.10 5.17
N TYR A 533 -18.83 -0.16 6.01
CA TYR A 533 -20.05 0.62 5.86
C TYR A 533 -19.84 1.86 4.95
N LEU A 534 -20.64 1.95 3.89
CA LEU A 534 -20.78 3.11 3.01
C LEU A 534 -22.12 3.80 3.26
N GLU A 535 -22.08 4.97 3.90
CA GLU A 535 -23.26 5.79 4.16
C GLU A 535 -23.78 6.51 2.90
N GLY A 536 -22.88 6.84 1.96
CA GLY A 536 -23.21 7.64 0.78
C GLY A 536 -23.47 9.11 1.12
N SER A 537 -24.60 9.64 0.67
CA SER A 537 -25.08 11.00 0.94
C SER A 537 -26.43 10.95 1.67
N PRO A 538 -26.46 10.85 3.02
CA PRO A 538 -27.68 10.58 3.77
C PRO A 538 -28.77 11.65 3.62
N THR A 539 -28.43 12.86 3.18
CA THR A 539 -29.39 13.96 2.92
C THR A 539 -29.96 13.97 1.49
N ALA A 540 -29.59 13.00 0.64
CA ALA A 540 -30.03 12.91 -0.75
C ALA A 540 -31.23 11.96 -0.91
N GLN A 541 -32.23 12.38 -1.69
CA GLN A 541 -33.38 11.54 -2.02
C GLN A 541 -32.93 10.35 -2.88
N GLY A 542 -33.19 9.12 -2.43
CA GLY A 542 -32.75 7.90 -3.13
C GLY A 542 -31.30 7.49 -2.86
N ASN A 543 -30.69 7.98 -1.78
CA ASN A 543 -29.43 7.44 -1.28
C ASN A 543 -29.59 5.97 -0.88
N GLN A 544 -28.60 5.13 -1.22
CA GLN A 544 -28.57 3.72 -0.85
C GLN A 544 -27.35 3.46 0.04
N ALA A 545 -27.58 3.42 1.35
CA ALA A 545 -26.57 3.00 2.32
C ALA A 545 -26.22 1.52 2.12
N ARG A 546 -24.94 1.15 2.31
CA ARG A 546 -24.47 -0.24 2.13
C ARG A 546 -23.54 -0.66 3.25
N PHE A 547 -23.64 -1.90 3.70
CA PHE A 547 -22.57 -2.58 4.42
C PHE A 547 -22.03 -3.69 3.51
N ILE A 548 -20.71 -3.75 3.27
CA ILE A 548 -20.08 -4.71 2.36
C ILE A 548 -19.05 -5.57 3.11
N ALA A 549 -19.20 -6.89 3.11
CA ALA A 549 -18.26 -7.84 3.72
C ALA A 549 -18.29 -9.23 3.06
N MET A 550 -17.49 -10.15 3.61
CA MET A 550 -17.39 -11.57 3.26
C MET A 550 -18.01 -12.48 4.33
N GLN A 551 -18.29 -13.73 3.97
CA GLN A 551 -18.40 -14.82 4.96
C GLN A 551 -17.06 -15.10 5.63
N CYS A 552 -17.13 -15.57 6.87
CA CYS A 552 -16.00 -15.91 7.73
C CYS A 552 -15.85 -17.45 7.86
N PRO A 553 -15.09 -18.10 6.97
CA PRO A 553 -14.75 -19.51 7.15
C PRO A 553 -13.69 -19.68 8.24
N ASP A 554 -13.78 -20.76 9.01
CA ASP A 554 -12.83 -21.06 10.10
C ASP A 554 -11.37 -21.21 9.59
N SER A 555 -11.18 -21.55 8.31
CA SER A 555 -9.87 -21.64 7.66
C SER A 555 -9.16 -20.28 7.47
N TRP A 556 -9.89 -19.16 7.55
CA TRP A 556 -9.34 -17.82 7.35
C TRP A 556 -8.90 -17.17 8.67
N ILE A 557 -9.81 -17.06 9.64
CA ILE A 557 -9.56 -16.38 10.93
C ILE A 557 -9.97 -17.17 12.17
N GLY A 558 -10.09 -18.50 12.05
CA GLY A 558 -9.93 -19.47 13.15
C GLY A 558 -10.70 -19.19 14.44
N GLY A 559 -12.03 -19.11 14.37
CA GLY A 559 -12.87 -18.81 15.54
C GLY A 559 -12.89 -17.35 16.00
N SER A 560 -12.44 -16.40 15.16
CA SER A 560 -12.69 -14.96 15.39
C SER A 560 -14.17 -14.56 15.20
N CYS A 561 -14.98 -15.46 14.65
CA CYS A 561 -16.41 -15.28 14.39
C CYS A 561 -17.24 -16.13 15.36
N GLN A 562 -18.48 -15.70 15.62
CA GLN A 562 -19.32 -16.31 16.66
C GLN A 562 -19.90 -17.67 16.24
N TYR A 563 -19.96 -17.92 14.92
CA TYR A 563 -20.33 -19.20 14.32
C TYR A 563 -19.66 -19.35 12.93
N GLU A 564 -19.55 -20.59 12.46
CA GLU A 564 -19.05 -20.95 11.12
C GLU A 564 -19.83 -20.20 10.03
N ASP A 565 -19.15 -19.67 9.02
CA ASP A 565 -19.75 -19.01 7.85
C ASP A 565 -20.55 -17.71 8.15
N GLN A 566 -20.40 -17.11 9.34
CA GLN A 566 -20.95 -15.79 9.69
C GLN A 566 -20.47 -14.69 8.73
N VAL A 567 -21.34 -13.71 8.40
CA VAL A 567 -20.90 -12.49 7.68
C VAL A 567 -19.99 -11.68 8.61
N TYR A 568 -18.73 -11.46 8.23
CA TYR A 568 -17.72 -10.93 9.14
C TYR A 568 -18.04 -9.50 9.59
N ASN A 569 -17.78 -9.21 10.87
CA ASN A 569 -18.06 -7.93 11.53
C ASN A 569 -19.50 -7.39 11.40
N LEU A 570 -20.49 -8.21 10.98
CA LEU A 570 -21.89 -7.80 10.71
C LEU A 570 -22.48 -6.83 11.74
N ARG A 571 -22.38 -7.16 13.04
CA ARG A 571 -22.93 -6.31 14.12
C ARG A 571 -22.15 -5.00 14.36
N HIS A 572 -20.85 -4.98 14.08
CA HIS A 572 -19.99 -3.79 14.19
C HIS A 572 -20.32 -2.81 13.06
N GLU A 573 -20.28 -3.27 11.81
CA GLU A 573 -20.56 -2.42 10.64
C GLU A 573 -22.04 -2.00 10.56
N PHE A 574 -22.98 -2.85 10.99
CA PHE A 574 -24.37 -2.44 11.16
C PHE A 574 -24.54 -1.40 12.30
N THR A 575 -23.65 -1.37 13.30
CA THR A 575 -23.65 -0.28 14.29
C THR A 575 -23.19 1.04 13.66
N HIS A 576 -22.27 1.05 12.69
CA HIS A 576 -21.92 2.28 11.94
C HIS A 576 -23.12 2.86 11.18
N TYR A 577 -23.96 2.01 10.57
CA TYR A 577 -25.24 2.43 9.97
C TYR A 577 -26.18 3.08 11.00
N LEU A 578 -26.32 2.45 12.17
CA LEU A 578 -27.18 2.98 13.23
C LEU A 578 -26.63 4.29 13.84
N ASP A 579 -25.32 4.44 13.98
CA ASP A 579 -24.64 5.66 14.46
C ASP A 579 -24.79 6.82 13.46
N GLY A 580 -24.58 6.58 12.16
CA GLY A 580 -24.90 7.56 11.11
C GLY A 580 -26.36 7.98 11.14
N ARG A 581 -27.28 7.03 10.98
CA ARG A 581 -28.72 7.30 10.84
C ARG A 581 -29.38 7.92 12.08
N TYR A 582 -28.98 7.50 13.28
CA TYR A 582 -29.70 7.82 14.53
C TYR A 582 -28.91 8.65 15.54
N ILE A 583 -27.61 8.93 15.32
CA ILE A 583 -26.76 9.71 16.24
C ILE A 583 -26.06 10.89 15.55
N LYS A 584 -25.39 10.70 14.40
CA LYS A 584 -24.53 11.70 13.77
C LYS A 584 -25.26 12.49 12.68
N ALA A 585 -25.54 13.77 12.92
CA ALA A 585 -26.12 14.64 11.90
C ALA A 585 -25.05 15.09 10.88
N GLY A 586 -25.26 14.78 9.60
CA GLY A 586 -24.33 15.07 8.51
C GLY A 586 -24.06 13.83 7.68
N SER A 587 -22.96 13.82 6.91
CA SER A 587 -22.40 12.60 6.31
C SER A 587 -21.17 12.12 7.08
N TYR A 588 -20.68 10.92 6.78
CA TYR A 588 -19.35 10.45 7.17
C TYR A 588 -18.28 11.53 6.89
N GLY A 589 -17.36 11.72 7.84
CA GLY A 589 -16.38 12.81 7.83
C GLY A 589 -16.87 14.17 8.33
N THR A 590 -18.15 14.36 8.67
CA THR A 590 -18.67 15.63 9.25
C THR A 590 -18.05 15.96 10.61
N PHE A 591 -17.68 14.94 11.37
CA PHE A 591 -17.08 15.08 12.71
C PHE A 591 -15.61 14.69 12.72
N ASN A 592 -14.78 15.44 13.45
CA ASN A 592 -13.36 15.15 13.63
C ASN A 592 -12.94 15.56 15.06
N PRO A 593 -12.44 14.64 15.92
CA PRO A 593 -12.10 13.23 15.66
C PRO A 593 -13.33 12.31 15.57
N ASN A 594 -13.35 11.39 14.60
CA ASN A 594 -14.40 10.36 14.46
C ASN A 594 -13.95 8.97 14.93
N ALA A 595 -12.69 8.57 14.66
CA ALA A 595 -12.28 7.16 14.71
C ALA A 595 -12.48 6.50 16.10
N ALA A 596 -12.15 7.22 17.18
CA ALA A 596 -12.34 6.73 18.55
C ALA A 596 -13.82 6.54 18.93
N TRP A 597 -14.71 7.41 18.43
CA TRP A 597 -16.15 7.28 18.63
C TRP A 597 -16.71 6.13 17.79
N ALA A 598 -16.52 6.18 16.47
CA ALA A 598 -17.10 5.24 15.53
C ALA A 598 -16.65 3.80 15.83
N GLU A 599 -15.35 3.51 15.72
CA GLU A 599 -14.85 2.13 15.89
C GLU A 599 -14.99 1.65 17.33
N GLY A 600 -14.79 2.55 18.30
CA GLY A 600 -14.89 2.21 19.72
C GLY A 600 -16.32 1.91 20.18
N MET A 601 -17.31 2.65 19.67
CA MET A 601 -18.71 2.41 19.97
C MET A 601 -19.24 1.20 19.20
N ALA A 602 -18.85 1.02 17.93
CA ALA A 602 -19.20 -0.16 17.15
C ALA A 602 -18.68 -1.46 17.79
N GLU A 603 -17.40 -1.50 18.21
CA GLU A 603 -16.85 -2.66 18.94
C GLU A 603 -17.60 -2.91 20.26
N TYR A 604 -17.92 -1.86 21.04
CA TYR A 604 -18.59 -2.03 22.33
C TYR A 604 -20.06 -2.48 22.17
N MET A 605 -20.79 -1.92 21.21
CA MET A 605 -22.18 -2.28 20.94
C MET A 605 -22.34 -3.65 20.26
N ALA A 606 -21.33 -4.11 19.51
CA ALA A 606 -21.32 -5.43 18.87
C ALA A 606 -20.89 -6.57 19.80
N MET A 607 -19.90 -6.32 20.67
CA MET A 607 -19.26 -7.35 21.50
C MET A 607 -19.62 -7.27 22.99
N GLY A 608 -20.21 -6.16 23.44
CA GLY A 608 -20.54 -5.93 24.85
C GLY A 608 -19.30 -5.95 25.75
N LYS A 609 -19.48 -6.34 27.02
CA LYS A 609 -18.43 -6.32 28.04
C LYS A 609 -17.37 -7.44 27.99
N ASP A 610 -17.65 -8.56 27.31
CA ASP A 610 -16.85 -9.80 27.39
C ASP A 610 -16.04 -10.06 26.09
N HIS A 611 -15.40 -9.02 25.55
CA HIS A 611 -14.77 -9.09 24.23
C HIS A 611 -13.36 -9.73 24.25
N THR A 612 -13.31 -11.06 24.14
CA THR A 612 -12.08 -11.88 24.23
C THR A 612 -10.93 -11.45 23.29
N ARG A 613 -11.23 -11.04 22.04
CA ARG A 613 -10.20 -10.56 21.07
C ARG A 613 -9.47 -9.35 21.65
N THR A 614 -10.19 -8.27 21.98
CA THR A 614 -9.63 -7.07 22.60
C THR A 614 -8.92 -7.34 23.93
N LEU A 615 -9.46 -8.21 24.79
CA LEU A 615 -8.82 -8.59 26.06
C LEU A 615 -7.46 -9.28 25.85
N ASN A 616 -7.34 -10.14 24.83
CA ASN A 616 -6.07 -10.76 24.47
C ASN A 616 -5.11 -9.78 23.79
N THR A 617 -5.61 -8.85 22.95
CA THR A 617 -4.79 -7.83 22.27
C THR A 617 -4.09 -6.89 23.25
N LEU A 618 -4.76 -6.50 24.34
CA LEU A 618 -4.23 -5.54 25.31
C LEU A 618 -3.47 -6.18 26.47
N LYS A 619 -3.27 -7.51 26.44
CA LYS A 619 -2.60 -8.25 27.52
C LYS A 619 -1.11 -7.89 27.60
N GLY A 620 -0.73 -7.25 28.70
CA GLY A 620 0.64 -6.74 28.91
C GLY A 620 0.91 -5.38 28.28
N GLU A 621 -0.04 -4.79 27.54
CA GLU A 621 0.10 -3.45 26.99
C GLU A 621 0.01 -2.38 28.10
N THR A 622 0.74 -1.27 27.94
CA THR A 622 0.68 -0.14 28.88
C THR A 622 -0.54 0.72 28.58
N ILE A 623 -1.30 1.10 29.60
CA ILE A 623 -2.54 1.89 29.45
C ILE A 623 -2.20 3.32 28.98
N PRO A 624 -2.65 3.75 27.77
CA PRO A 624 -2.47 5.12 27.32
C PRO A 624 -3.43 6.09 28.02
N PRO A 625 -3.10 7.40 28.07
CA PRO A 625 -4.01 8.41 28.60
C PRO A 625 -5.34 8.42 27.82
N LEU A 626 -6.48 8.41 28.52
CA LEU A 626 -7.82 8.44 27.91
C LEU A 626 -7.98 9.57 26.88
N TYR A 627 -7.29 10.70 27.08
CA TYR A 627 -7.24 11.80 26.11
C TYR A 627 -6.73 11.35 24.73
N ASN A 628 -5.60 10.64 24.69
CA ASN A 628 -5.00 10.19 23.44
C ASN A 628 -5.89 9.16 22.74
N ILE A 629 -6.63 8.34 23.50
CA ILE A 629 -7.58 7.39 22.94
C ILE A 629 -8.75 8.13 22.29
N VAL A 630 -9.42 9.03 23.01
CA VAL A 630 -10.62 9.73 22.51
C VAL A 630 -10.30 10.70 21.35
N PHE A 631 -9.06 11.20 21.27
CA PHE A 631 -8.58 12.05 20.19
C PHE A 631 -7.66 11.33 19.19
N MET A 632 -7.74 9.99 19.06
CA MET A 632 -6.93 9.26 18.07
C MET A 632 -7.50 9.33 16.65
N GLU A 633 -6.59 9.28 15.68
CA GLU A 633 -6.85 9.20 14.24
C GLU A 633 -6.66 7.77 13.72
N TYR A 634 -7.22 7.47 12.54
CA TYR A 634 -7.04 6.17 11.89
C TYR A 634 -5.56 5.88 11.65
N GLY A 635 -5.09 4.74 12.17
CA GLY A 635 -3.69 4.32 12.11
C GLY A 635 -2.94 4.33 13.46
N TYR A 636 -3.58 4.80 14.55
CA TYR A 636 -3.10 4.62 15.93
C TYR A 636 -2.99 3.12 16.29
N ASP A 637 -1.94 2.71 17.02
CA ASP A 637 -1.74 1.31 17.41
C ASP A 637 -2.84 0.81 18.36
N ASN A 638 -3.42 -0.37 18.06
CA ASN A 638 -4.54 -0.98 18.78
C ASN A 638 -5.80 -0.08 18.90
N LEU A 639 -6.07 0.76 17.88
CA LEU A 639 -7.21 1.70 17.82
C LEU A 639 -8.55 1.08 18.25
N TYR A 640 -8.94 -0.05 17.67
CA TYR A 640 -10.21 -0.73 17.96
C TYR A 640 -10.27 -1.20 19.44
N PRO A 641 -9.30 -1.99 19.95
CA PRO A 641 -9.18 -2.32 21.37
C PRO A 641 -9.22 -1.14 22.37
N TRP A 642 -8.49 -0.05 22.10
CA TRP A 642 -8.48 1.11 23.00
C TRP A 642 -9.78 1.91 22.92
N GLY A 643 -10.31 2.13 21.71
CA GLY A 643 -11.59 2.80 21.49
C GLY A 643 -12.74 2.07 22.17
N TYR A 644 -12.79 0.73 22.02
CA TYR A 644 -13.71 -0.15 22.74
C TYR A 644 -13.69 0.14 24.25
N PHE A 645 -12.49 0.17 24.85
CA PHE A 645 -12.36 0.36 26.29
C PHE A 645 -12.69 1.79 26.76
N ALA A 646 -12.40 2.81 25.96
CA ALA A 646 -12.80 4.19 26.25
C ALA A 646 -14.32 4.38 26.16
N MET A 647 -14.97 3.88 25.11
CA MET A 647 -16.42 3.96 24.96
C MET A 647 -17.13 3.12 26.02
N ARG A 648 -16.64 1.91 26.30
CA ARG A 648 -17.12 1.07 27.41
C ARG A 648 -17.00 1.76 28.77
N TYR A 649 -15.85 2.37 29.08
CA TYR A 649 -15.64 3.10 30.33
C TYR A 649 -16.61 4.27 30.52
N LEU A 650 -16.76 5.12 29.49
CA LEU A 650 -17.70 6.23 29.52
C LEU A 650 -19.15 5.73 29.61
N SER A 651 -19.48 4.60 28.98
CA SER A 651 -20.82 4.02 29.00
C SER A 651 -21.22 3.39 30.34
N GLU A 652 -20.29 2.71 31.02
CA GLU A 652 -20.56 2.00 32.28
C GLU A 652 -20.47 2.91 33.51
N GLU A 653 -19.53 3.86 33.53
CA GLU A 653 -19.26 4.71 34.71
C GLU A 653 -19.75 6.17 34.57
N HIS A 654 -19.89 6.70 33.34
CA HIS A 654 -20.13 8.14 33.07
C HIS A 654 -21.16 8.38 31.94
N LYS A 655 -22.27 7.63 31.95
CA LYS A 655 -23.28 7.60 30.86
C LYS A 655 -23.85 8.99 30.49
N ASP A 656 -23.85 9.94 31.42
CA ASP A 656 -24.25 11.33 31.20
C ASP A 656 -23.28 12.11 30.30
N GLU A 657 -21.99 11.76 30.29
CA GLU A 657 -21.02 12.28 29.32
C GLU A 657 -21.32 11.79 27.91
N VAL A 658 -21.63 10.49 27.76
CA VAL A 658 -22.04 9.90 26.46
C VAL A 658 -23.31 10.57 25.94
N GLU A 659 -24.28 10.84 26.80
CA GLU A 659 -25.52 11.54 26.42
C GLU A 659 -25.29 13.02 26.05
N LEU A 660 -24.32 13.69 26.66
CA LEU A 660 -23.88 15.03 26.25
C LEU A 660 -23.20 15.01 24.86
N ILE A 661 -22.30 14.06 24.62
CA ILE A 661 -21.62 13.88 23.33
C ILE A 661 -22.64 13.57 22.22
N VAL A 662 -23.56 12.63 22.46
CA VAL A 662 -24.67 12.30 21.54
C VAL A 662 -25.54 13.53 21.26
N THR A 663 -25.76 14.41 22.23
CA THR A 663 -26.54 15.65 22.02
C THR A 663 -25.84 16.59 21.03
N THR A 664 -24.51 16.65 21.02
CA THR A 664 -23.74 17.47 20.05
C THR A 664 -23.68 16.83 18.66
N LEU A 665 -23.50 15.50 18.58
CA LEU A 665 -23.54 14.76 17.31
C LEU A 665 -24.91 14.91 16.60
N LYS A 666 -26.02 14.85 17.36
CA LYS A 666 -27.38 15.05 16.84
C LYS A 666 -27.67 16.50 16.41
N ALA A 667 -26.87 17.46 16.85
CA ALA A 667 -27.02 18.88 16.51
C ALA A 667 -26.25 19.28 15.24
N GLY A 668 -25.31 18.45 14.75
CA GLY A 668 -24.44 18.79 13.62
C GLY A 668 -23.35 19.81 13.97
N ASP A 669 -23.01 19.96 15.26
CA ASP A 669 -22.09 20.97 15.77
C ASP A 669 -20.75 20.33 16.18
N ASN A 670 -19.78 20.32 15.25
CA ASN A 670 -18.47 19.72 15.48
C ASN A 670 -17.66 20.46 16.55
N ASP A 671 -17.77 21.79 16.64
CA ASP A 671 -17.05 22.58 17.66
C ASP A 671 -17.58 22.23 19.06
N ALA A 672 -18.90 22.10 19.22
CA ALA A 672 -19.51 21.64 20.46
C ALA A 672 -19.17 20.18 20.77
N TYR A 673 -19.09 19.31 19.77
CA TYR A 673 -18.69 17.91 19.93
C TYR A 673 -17.23 17.76 20.40
N VAL A 674 -16.29 18.43 19.75
CA VAL A 674 -14.88 18.49 20.16
C VAL A 674 -14.74 19.04 21.59
N ALA A 675 -15.50 20.08 21.93
CA ALA A 675 -15.55 20.62 23.28
C ALA A 675 -16.16 19.64 24.30
N ALA A 676 -17.20 18.89 23.93
CA ALA A 676 -17.83 17.88 24.78
C ALA A 676 -16.88 16.70 25.06
N LEU A 677 -16.22 16.15 24.02
CA LEU A 677 -15.20 15.11 24.17
C LEU A 677 -14.09 15.56 25.14
N LYS A 678 -13.49 16.74 24.88
CA LYS A 678 -12.42 17.29 25.72
C LYS A 678 -12.89 17.50 27.16
N ALA A 679 -14.09 18.02 27.35
CA ALA A 679 -14.64 18.28 28.67
C ALA A 679 -14.96 16.99 29.45
N ALA A 680 -15.41 15.93 28.78
CA ALA A 680 -15.63 14.61 29.36
C ALA A 680 -14.31 13.99 29.83
N VAL A 681 -13.31 13.82 28.95
CA VAL A 681 -12.05 13.15 29.32
C VAL A 681 -11.26 13.89 30.41
N LEU A 682 -11.39 15.23 30.48
CA LEU A 682 -10.80 16.04 31.56
C LEU A 682 -11.50 15.84 32.92
N ARG A 683 -12.77 15.40 32.94
CA ARG A 683 -13.50 15.06 34.18
C ARG A 683 -13.30 13.60 34.58
N THR A 684 -13.30 12.68 33.61
CA THR A 684 -13.37 11.24 33.86
C THR A 684 -12.00 10.54 33.86
N GLY A 685 -11.01 11.05 33.11
CA GLY A 685 -9.77 10.32 32.80
C GLY A 685 -8.94 9.85 34.01
N ALA A 686 -9.09 10.49 35.17
CA ALA A 686 -8.43 10.08 36.42
C ALA A 686 -8.90 8.71 36.96
N GLY A 687 -10.05 8.19 36.51
CA GLY A 687 -10.53 6.86 36.88
C GLY A 687 -10.27 5.78 35.82
N PHE A 688 -9.80 6.14 34.62
CA PHE A 688 -9.69 5.20 33.50
C PHE A 688 -8.64 4.09 33.74
N GLU A 689 -7.46 4.44 34.27
CA GLU A 689 -6.41 3.47 34.61
C GLU A 689 -6.93 2.40 35.59
N ALA A 690 -7.63 2.82 36.66
CA ALA A 690 -8.20 1.92 37.64
C ALA A 690 -9.32 1.02 37.05
N TYR A 691 -10.08 1.54 36.08
CA TYR A 691 -11.08 0.75 35.36
C TYR A 691 -10.44 -0.30 34.42
N MET A 692 -9.39 0.07 33.68
CA MET A 692 -8.64 -0.85 32.81
C MET A 692 -8.03 -2.01 33.61
N LEU A 693 -7.35 -1.71 34.73
CA LEU A 693 -6.75 -2.70 35.63
C LEU A 693 -7.78 -3.59 36.34
N ALA A 694 -9.06 -3.19 36.38
CA ALA A 694 -10.16 -3.99 36.92
C ALA A 694 -10.86 -4.88 35.87
N ASN A 695 -10.63 -4.62 34.58
CA ASN A 695 -11.34 -5.27 33.47
C ASN A 695 -10.42 -5.97 32.44
N SER A 696 -9.09 -5.90 32.59
CA SER A 696 -8.14 -6.46 31.61
C SER A 696 -6.76 -6.74 32.22
N ASP A 697 -5.93 -7.53 31.50
CA ASP A 697 -4.53 -7.83 31.86
C ASP A 697 -3.52 -6.74 31.39
N THR A 698 -3.96 -5.47 31.27
CA THR A 698 -3.07 -4.32 30.95
C THR A 698 -2.13 -3.94 32.10
N ILE A 699 -1.08 -3.20 31.80
CA ILE A 699 -0.09 -2.69 32.76
C ILE A 699 -0.29 -1.18 32.99
N ALA A 700 -0.18 -0.74 34.24
CA ALA A 700 -0.25 0.67 34.61
C ALA A 700 0.99 1.46 34.09
N PRO A 701 0.83 2.71 33.63
CA PRO A 701 1.96 3.58 33.29
C PRO A 701 2.87 3.81 34.50
N ILE A 702 4.13 4.17 34.25
CA ILE A 702 5.11 4.34 35.33
C ILE A 702 4.78 5.61 36.10
N ALA A 703 4.45 5.47 37.40
CA ALA A 703 4.17 6.61 38.27
C ALA A 703 5.44 7.47 38.47
N VAL A 704 5.45 8.69 37.89
CA VAL A 704 6.58 9.61 37.90
C VAL A 704 6.14 11.03 38.27
N GLU A 705 6.93 11.71 39.10
CA GLU A 705 6.73 13.10 39.48
C GLU A 705 6.98 14.03 38.27
N MET A 706 6.02 14.90 37.95
CA MET A 706 6.20 15.89 36.90
C MET A 706 7.22 16.97 37.34
N PRO A 707 8.20 17.31 36.48
CA PRO A 707 9.21 18.31 36.83
C PRO A 707 8.58 19.70 36.97
N ALA A 708 9.17 20.54 37.81
CA ALA A 708 8.83 21.95 37.84
C ALA A 708 9.24 22.63 36.52
N ALA A 709 8.53 23.69 36.12
CA ALA A 709 8.90 24.48 34.94
C ALA A 709 10.38 24.93 35.00
N ASN A 710 11.08 24.84 33.87
CA ASN A 710 12.53 25.06 33.74
C ASN A 710 13.44 24.00 34.39
N THR A 711 12.91 22.88 34.89
CA THR A 711 13.70 21.74 35.39
C THR A 711 13.59 20.52 34.48
N ILE A 712 14.66 19.72 34.43
CA ILE A 712 14.70 18.47 33.67
C ILE A 712 14.29 17.33 34.62
N GLY A 713 13.26 16.57 34.24
CA GLY A 713 12.74 15.42 34.98
C GLY A 713 13.48 14.12 34.68
N SER A 714 13.03 13.03 35.29
CA SER A 714 13.66 11.71 35.16
C SER A 714 13.31 11.00 33.84
N CYS A 715 14.10 9.99 33.48
CA CYS A 715 13.87 9.16 32.31
C CYS A 715 12.61 8.29 32.36
N GLY A 716 11.95 8.18 33.51
CA GLY A 716 10.60 7.58 33.59
C GLY A 716 9.53 8.39 32.86
N LEU A 717 9.84 9.59 32.35
CA LEU A 717 8.97 10.37 31.47
C LEU A 717 9.06 9.94 29.99
N VAL A 718 9.96 9.00 29.64
CA VAL A 718 9.96 8.27 28.36
C VAL A 718 8.86 7.20 28.41
N GLN A 719 7.62 7.67 28.25
CA GLN A 719 6.37 6.91 28.18
C GLN A 719 5.29 7.81 27.58
N GLN A 720 4.14 7.24 27.24
CA GLN A 720 2.99 7.95 26.67
C GLN A 720 2.54 9.14 27.53
N TYR A 721 1.94 10.15 26.88
CA TYR A 721 1.45 11.35 27.57
C TYR A 721 0.34 12.05 26.80
N ALA A 722 -0.54 12.72 27.55
CA ALA A 722 -1.63 13.51 26.98
C ALA A 722 -1.07 14.69 26.18
N ARG A 723 -1.29 14.69 24.86
CA ARG A 723 -0.98 15.81 23.96
C ARG A 723 -2.28 16.45 23.50
N TYR A 724 -2.57 17.64 24.01
CA TYR A 724 -3.83 18.33 23.70
C TYR A 724 -3.75 18.95 22.29
N PHE A 725 -4.70 18.62 21.42
CA PHE A 725 -4.75 19.13 20.03
C PHE A 725 -4.85 20.66 19.95
N ASP A 726 -5.39 21.30 21.00
CA ASP A 726 -5.58 22.74 21.15
C ASP A 726 -4.70 23.36 22.26
N ALA A 727 -3.59 22.70 22.65
CA ALA A 727 -2.60 23.34 23.51
C ALA A 727 -1.80 24.41 22.74
N ASP A 728 -1.57 25.54 23.41
CA ASP A 728 -0.74 26.63 22.88
C ASP A 728 0.66 26.17 22.48
N THR A 729 1.27 26.86 21.51
CA THR A 729 2.71 26.74 21.27
C THR A 729 3.49 27.57 22.30
N THR A 730 4.63 27.05 22.74
CA THR A 730 5.47 27.68 23.75
C THR A 730 6.91 27.87 23.27
N HIS A 731 7.54 28.93 23.75
CA HIS A 731 8.95 29.19 23.51
C HIS A 731 9.81 28.41 24.50
N PHE A 732 10.92 27.84 24.04
CA PHE A 732 11.85 27.15 24.91
C PHE A 732 13.30 27.33 24.44
N THR A 733 14.21 27.37 25.42
CA THR A 733 15.65 27.34 25.21
C THR A 733 16.26 26.19 26.00
N PHE A 734 17.11 25.39 25.37
CA PHE A 734 18.06 24.49 26.01
C PHE A 734 19.46 25.11 25.96
N THR A 735 20.20 25.06 27.07
CA THR A 735 21.60 25.50 27.15
C THR A 735 22.44 24.39 27.78
N ASN A 736 23.56 24.01 27.16
CA ASN A 736 24.53 23.12 27.80
C ASN A 736 25.66 23.92 28.47
N THR A 737 25.97 23.56 29.72
CA THR A 737 27.00 24.21 30.56
C THR A 737 28.10 23.23 30.97
N THR A 738 28.23 22.12 30.25
CA THR A 738 29.13 21.01 30.54
C THR A 738 29.91 20.59 29.29
N GLU A 739 31.10 20.02 29.48
CA GLU A 739 31.94 19.50 28.38
C GLU A 739 31.39 18.20 27.76
N THR A 740 30.35 17.61 28.35
CA THR A 740 29.67 16.42 27.81
C THR A 740 28.64 16.85 26.78
N PRO A 741 28.73 16.41 25.51
CA PRO A 741 27.68 16.67 24.52
C PRO A 741 26.36 16.02 24.92
N VAL A 742 25.24 16.72 24.68
CA VAL A 742 23.89 16.21 24.96
C VAL A 742 22.98 16.45 23.76
N SER A 743 22.27 15.42 23.32
CA SER A 743 21.38 15.46 22.16
C SER A 743 19.91 15.52 22.54
N LEU A 744 19.09 16.11 21.66
CA LEU A 744 17.69 16.44 21.92
C LEU A 744 16.75 15.65 20.98
N PHE A 745 15.87 14.84 21.55
CA PHE A 745 14.93 14.00 20.79
C PHE A 745 13.49 14.16 21.32
N TRP A 746 12.51 14.27 20.41
CA TRP A 746 11.10 14.26 20.79
C TRP A 746 10.66 12.87 21.26
N ILE A 747 9.84 12.81 22.29
CA ILE A 747 9.16 11.59 22.72
C ILE A 747 7.76 11.61 22.11
N ASN A 748 7.39 10.57 21.36
CA ASN A 748 6.07 10.45 20.76
C ASN A 748 5.00 10.33 21.87
N SER A 749 3.98 11.18 21.85
CA SER A 749 2.89 11.17 22.83
C SER A 749 2.07 9.88 22.84
N SER A 750 1.95 9.24 21.68
CA SER A 750 1.05 8.12 21.41
C SER A 750 1.71 6.74 21.63
N THR A 751 2.99 6.59 21.30
CA THR A 751 3.75 5.35 21.60
C THR A 751 4.57 5.45 22.87
N GLY A 752 4.94 6.65 23.31
CA GLY A 752 5.87 6.88 24.42
C GLY A 752 7.34 6.71 24.06
N GLU A 753 7.65 6.36 22.81
CA GLU A 753 9.00 6.09 22.32
C GLU A 753 9.73 7.38 21.93
N THR A 754 11.05 7.37 22.06
CA THR A 754 11.91 8.47 21.61
C THR A 754 12.13 8.39 20.09
N ASN A 755 11.80 9.46 19.36
CA ASN A 755 12.03 9.56 17.92
C ASN A 755 13.52 9.78 17.60
N PHE A 756 14.29 8.70 17.69
CA PHE A 756 15.72 8.69 17.37
C PHE A 756 16.05 8.98 15.90
N GLY A 757 15.07 8.91 14.99
CA GLY A 757 15.23 9.34 13.59
C GLY A 757 15.40 10.85 13.43
N LYS A 758 15.14 11.66 14.47
CA LYS A 758 15.24 13.12 14.42
C LYS A 758 15.92 13.72 15.66
N ASN A 759 17.25 13.78 15.63
CA ASN A 759 18.04 14.60 16.54
C ASN A 759 17.79 16.09 16.22
N TYR A 760 17.14 16.82 17.13
CA TYR A 760 16.85 18.24 16.93
C TYR A 760 18.09 19.13 17.08
N LYS A 761 19.00 18.76 18.00
CA LYS A 761 20.33 19.37 18.17
C LYS A 761 21.17 18.57 19.15
N THR A 762 22.43 18.29 18.80
CA THR A 762 23.49 17.99 19.77
C THR A 762 24.11 19.30 20.27
N LEU A 763 24.15 19.48 21.59
CA LEU A 763 24.65 20.67 22.29
C LEU A 763 25.99 20.38 22.97
N ASN A 764 27.04 21.10 22.58
CA ASN A 764 28.35 21.13 23.23
C ASN A 764 28.39 22.21 24.34
N ASN A 765 29.52 22.35 25.04
CA ASN A 765 29.64 23.34 26.11
C ASN A 765 29.43 24.78 25.60
N GLY A 766 28.43 25.47 26.15
CA GLY A 766 28.02 26.82 25.74
C GLY A 766 27.03 26.88 24.58
N ASP A 767 26.73 25.75 23.92
CA ASP A 767 25.71 25.72 22.86
C ASP A 767 24.30 25.95 23.42
N THR A 768 23.47 26.58 22.59
CA THR A 768 22.04 26.77 22.88
C THR A 768 21.19 26.29 21.70
N TYR A 769 20.07 25.63 21.99
CA TYR A 769 18.99 25.37 21.04
C TYR A 769 17.75 26.14 21.48
N THR A 770 16.99 26.72 20.55
CA THR A 770 15.80 27.52 20.86
C THR A 770 14.77 27.38 19.75
N SER A 771 13.50 27.22 20.11
CA SER A 771 12.38 27.22 19.17
C SER A 771 11.09 27.73 19.84
N SER A 772 10.08 28.02 19.03
CA SER A 772 8.72 28.41 19.42
C SER A 772 7.64 27.59 18.69
N THR A 773 8.01 26.44 18.09
CA THR A 773 7.13 25.60 17.27
C THR A 773 6.63 24.35 18.00
N TRP A 774 6.73 24.31 19.33
CA TRP A 774 6.45 23.13 20.15
C TRP A 774 5.26 23.40 21.08
N THR A 775 4.48 22.35 21.35
CA THR A 775 3.19 22.43 22.05
C THR A 775 3.38 22.29 23.56
N VAL A 776 2.56 22.97 24.36
CA VAL A 776 2.53 22.76 25.82
C VAL A 776 2.18 21.29 26.13
N GLY A 777 2.97 20.67 26.99
CA GLY A 777 2.92 19.24 27.32
C GLY A 777 3.90 18.38 26.53
N ASP A 778 4.47 18.87 25.42
CA ASP A 778 5.49 18.12 24.66
C ASP A 778 6.69 17.73 25.54
N ARG A 779 7.23 16.53 25.27
CA ARG A 779 8.38 16.00 25.99
C ARG A 779 9.60 15.86 25.08
N MET A 780 10.73 16.33 25.58
CA MET A 780 12.05 16.21 24.94
C MET A 780 12.95 15.34 25.80
N MET A 781 13.36 14.17 25.31
CA MET A 781 14.43 13.38 25.89
C MET A 781 15.77 14.07 25.62
N LEU A 782 16.60 14.15 26.65
CA LEU A 782 18.01 14.52 26.56
C LEU A 782 18.85 13.26 26.65
N SER A 783 19.74 13.02 25.69
CA SER A 783 20.60 11.83 25.65
C SER A 783 22.10 12.14 25.65
N ASP A 784 22.91 11.14 26.00
CA ASP A 784 24.34 11.13 25.63
C ASP A 784 24.54 10.69 24.16
N ASN A 785 25.81 10.55 23.74
CA ASN A 785 26.18 10.09 22.40
C ASN A 785 25.85 8.61 22.14
N ASN A 786 25.70 7.82 23.21
CA ASN A 786 25.27 6.41 23.15
C ASN A 786 23.73 6.29 23.22
N MET A 787 23.03 7.42 23.07
CA MET A 787 21.57 7.55 23.07
C MET A 787 20.88 7.12 24.38
N ASN A 788 21.63 6.97 25.48
CA ASN A 788 21.05 6.74 26.81
C ASN A 788 20.29 7.98 27.27
N CYS A 789 19.11 7.80 27.85
CA CYS A 789 18.40 8.91 28.48
C CYS A 789 19.15 9.43 29.71
N LEU A 790 19.34 10.75 29.77
CA LEU A 790 19.88 11.49 30.91
C LEU A 790 18.78 12.16 31.73
N GLY A 791 17.72 12.60 31.05
CA GLY A 791 16.52 13.17 31.64
C GLY A 791 15.54 13.62 30.55
N VAL A 792 14.39 14.14 30.95
CA VAL A 792 13.33 14.60 30.04
C VAL A 792 12.84 15.98 30.45
N ALA A 793 12.86 16.93 29.52
CA ALA A 793 12.22 18.22 29.69
C ALA A 793 10.74 18.15 29.24
N VAL A 794 9.87 18.90 29.92
CA VAL A 794 8.44 18.98 29.62
C VAL A 794 8.08 20.45 29.38
N MET A 795 7.48 20.75 28.22
CA MET A 795 7.18 22.10 27.76
C MET A 795 5.97 22.69 28.51
N ALA A 796 6.14 23.85 29.17
CA ALA A 796 5.08 24.54 29.91
C ALA A 796 4.58 25.84 29.21
N GLU A 797 3.42 26.35 29.64
CA GLU A 797 2.68 27.52 29.11
C GLU A 797 3.44 28.87 29.07
N ASN A 798 4.65 28.94 29.64
CA ASN A 798 5.46 30.15 29.71
C ASN A 798 6.86 29.84 29.15
N ASN A 799 7.57 30.85 28.63
CA ASN A 799 8.93 30.69 28.07
C ASN A 799 9.82 29.81 28.96
N ASN A 800 10.20 28.64 28.43
CA ASN A 800 10.97 27.62 29.14
C ASN A 800 12.48 27.84 28.94
N SER A 801 13.29 27.58 29.96
CA SER A 801 14.76 27.69 29.93
C SER A 801 15.38 26.52 30.69
N PHE A 802 15.72 25.46 29.96
CA PHE A 802 16.33 24.25 30.51
C PHE A 802 17.86 24.35 30.44
N THR A 803 18.53 24.05 31.55
CA THR A 803 20.00 24.05 31.63
C THR A 803 20.51 22.63 31.87
N VAL A 804 21.30 22.09 30.94
CA VAL A 804 22.11 20.90 31.18
C VAL A 804 23.29 21.30 32.06
N GLY A 805 23.27 20.79 33.30
CA GLY A 805 24.31 21.01 34.31
C GLY A 805 24.99 19.70 34.71
N THR A 806 26.10 19.80 35.46
CA THR A 806 26.99 18.68 35.77
C THR A 806 26.31 17.48 36.43
N GLU A 807 25.24 17.70 37.20
CA GLU A 807 24.51 16.63 37.90
C GLU A 807 23.73 15.70 36.95
N LEU A 808 23.33 16.20 35.78
CA LEU A 808 22.60 15.42 34.76
C LEU A 808 23.55 14.49 34.00
N VAL A 809 24.76 14.98 33.68
CA VAL A 809 25.78 14.26 32.88
C VAL A 809 26.78 13.46 33.71
N LYS A 810 26.70 13.50 35.06
CA LYS A 810 27.69 12.92 35.99
C LYS A 810 27.97 11.41 35.81
N ASN A 811 27.02 10.68 35.22
CA ASN A 811 27.07 9.23 35.00
C ASN A 811 27.40 8.85 33.55
N VAL A 812 27.59 9.81 32.65
CA VAL A 812 27.90 9.53 31.24
C VAL A 812 29.33 9.01 31.15
N GLU A 813 29.51 7.76 30.73
CA GLU A 813 30.83 7.22 30.40
C GLU A 813 31.28 7.78 29.04
N PRO A 814 32.42 8.50 28.95
CA PRO A 814 32.91 9.02 27.67
C PRO A 814 33.26 7.88 26.72
N GLU A 815 32.69 7.92 25.51
CA GLU A 815 32.97 6.89 24.51
C GLU A 815 34.39 7.02 23.94
N ILE A 816 35.10 5.90 23.89
CA ILE A 816 36.47 5.82 23.39
C ILE A 816 36.44 5.41 21.92
N ILE A 817 36.25 6.41 21.06
CA ILE A 817 36.39 6.27 19.61
C ILE A 817 37.87 5.97 19.27
N PRO A 818 38.17 5.02 18.37
CA PRO A 818 39.55 4.73 17.95
C PRO A 818 40.18 5.89 17.18
N GLU A 819 41.51 5.90 17.05
CA GLU A 819 42.18 6.83 16.14
C GLU A 819 41.75 6.56 14.68
N VAL A 820 41.92 7.57 13.82
CA VAL A 820 41.61 7.48 12.38
C VAL A 820 42.21 6.20 11.77
N ASN A 821 41.41 5.48 10.99
CA ASN A 821 41.78 4.23 10.30
C ASN A 821 42.11 3.04 11.21
N GLN A 822 41.81 3.10 12.52
CA GLN A 822 41.92 1.96 13.44
C GLN A 822 40.55 1.32 13.74
N LEU A 823 40.55 0.00 13.90
CA LEU A 823 39.37 -0.75 14.36
C LEU A 823 39.34 -0.73 15.90
N GLY A 824 38.21 -0.32 16.46
CA GLY A 824 37.96 -0.20 17.89
C GLY A 824 37.39 -1.46 18.53
N SER A 825 37.15 -1.40 19.85
CA SER A 825 36.66 -2.54 20.62
C SER A 825 35.17 -2.81 20.41
N CYS A 826 34.75 -4.05 20.67
CA CYS A 826 33.36 -4.49 20.62
C CYS A 826 32.38 -3.76 21.54
N LYS A 827 32.85 -2.94 22.50
CA LYS A 827 31.97 -2.02 23.24
C LYS A 827 31.26 -0.99 22.35
N LEU A 828 31.79 -0.73 21.16
CA LEU A 828 31.19 0.20 20.19
C LEU A 828 29.96 -0.40 19.47
N ALA A 829 29.66 -1.70 19.65
CA ALA A 829 28.40 -2.31 19.25
C ALA A 829 27.29 -1.97 20.26
N GLN A 830 26.87 -0.71 20.20
CA GLN A 830 25.86 -0.08 21.06
C GLN A 830 25.11 1.02 20.26
N PRO A 831 23.94 1.50 20.72
CA PRO A 831 23.25 2.63 20.11
C PRO A 831 24.17 3.85 20.00
N HIS A 832 24.04 4.62 18.93
CA HIS A 832 24.93 5.72 18.62
C HIS A 832 24.30 6.76 17.69
N LEU A 833 24.70 8.02 17.89
CA LEU A 833 24.42 9.09 16.94
C LEU A 833 25.13 8.83 15.61
N ILE A 834 24.51 9.30 14.52
CA ILE A 834 25.09 9.36 13.18
C ILE A 834 25.06 10.81 12.68
N MET A 835 25.98 11.17 11.80
CA MET A 835 25.99 12.46 11.12
C MET A 835 24.98 12.49 9.96
N ASP A 836 24.63 13.69 9.51
CA ASP A 836 23.89 13.95 8.27
C ASP A 836 24.79 13.84 7.01
N GLN A 837 26.08 14.11 7.16
CA GLN A 837 27.09 14.05 6.10
C GLN A 837 27.39 12.61 5.64
N SER A 838 27.66 12.44 4.35
CA SER A 838 28.10 11.18 3.75
C SER A 838 29.63 11.03 3.79
N HIS A 839 30.10 9.85 4.19
CA HIS A 839 31.49 9.43 4.35
C HIS A 839 31.72 8.12 3.56
N GLU A 840 32.91 7.99 2.95
CA GLU A 840 33.41 6.78 2.30
C GLU A 840 34.13 5.87 3.31
N PHE A 841 34.08 4.55 3.12
CA PHE A 841 35.03 3.64 3.75
C PHE A 841 35.53 2.50 2.85
N THR A 842 36.72 2.00 3.18
CA THR A 842 37.26 0.72 2.71
C THR A 842 37.72 -0.13 3.91
N ILE A 843 37.54 -1.45 3.85
CA ILE A 843 38.10 -2.40 4.83
C ILE A 843 38.74 -3.60 4.14
N THR A 844 39.98 -3.93 4.53
CA THR A 844 40.77 -5.05 3.97
C THR A 844 40.99 -6.13 5.02
N ASN A 845 40.92 -7.41 4.64
CA ASN A 845 41.27 -8.55 5.49
C ASN A 845 42.70 -9.03 5.19
N ASP A 846 43.65 -8.65 6.05
CA ASP A 846 45.06 -9.03 6.01
C ASP A 846 45.35 -10.33 6.81
N SER A 847 44.34 -11.15 7.05
CA SER A 847 44.47 -12.46 7.73
C SER A 847 44.25 -13.64 6.78
N ASP A 848 44.66 -14.83 7.21
CA ASP A 848 44.38 -16.12 6.55
C ASP A 848 42.95 -16.66 6.79
N THR A 849 42.16 -15.97 7.61
CA THR A 849 40.85 -16.42 8.09
C THR A 849 39.73 -15.64 7.41
N ALA A 850 38.69 -16.34 6.95
CA ALA A 850 37.50 -15.70 6.39
C ALA A 850 36.61 -15.13 7.51
N LEU A 851 36.25 -13.85 7.41
CA LEU A 851 35.50 -13.12 8.44
C LEU A 851 34.19 -12.58 7.86
N ARG A 852 33.31 -12.03 8.70
CA ARG A 852 32.05 -11.39 8.28
C ARG A 852 32.02 -9.92 8.67
N LEU A 853 31.16 -9.17 8.00
CA LEU A 853 31.11 -7.71 8.08
C LEU A 853 29.65 -7.22 8.08
N PHE A 854 29.25 -6.41 9.06
CA PHE A 854 27.86 -5.96 9.25
C PHE A 854 27.74 -4.46 9.51
N ARG A 855 26.63 -3.87 9.07
CA ARG A 855 26.17 -2.59 9.63
C ARG A 855 25.59 -2.81 11.02
N ILE A 856 26.00 -1.97 11.97
CA ILE A 856 25.33 -1.86 13.27
C ILE A 856 24.15 -0.91 13.11
N ASP A 857 22.96 -1.32 13.56
CA ASP A 857 21.82 -0.42 13.68
C ASP A 857 22.10 0.64 14.74
N ASN A 858 21.98 1.91 14.37
CA ASN A 858 22.39 3.00 15.23
C ASN A 858 21.40 3.28 16.38
N THR A 859 20.17 2.76 16.32
CA THR A 859 19.16 2.94 17.37
C THR A 859 19.18 1.83 18.41
N THR A 860 19.53 0.60 18.02
CA THR A 860 19.53 -0.59 18.88
C THR A 860 20.92 -1.12 19.23
N GLY A 861 21.97 -0.70 18.51
CA GLY A 861 23.33 -1.21 18.69
C GLY A 861 23.56 -2.64 18.19
N SER A 862 22.54 -3.28 17.61
CA SER A 862 22.59 -4.66 17.13
C SER A 862 23.05 -4.74 15.67
N ILE A 863 23.58 -5.89 15.23
CA ILE A 863 23.86 -6.12 13.80
C ILE A 863 22.58 -6.26 12.99
N ILE A 864 22.57 -5.68 11.78
CA ILE A 864 21.43 -5.84 10.86
C ILE A 864 21.67 -7.10 10.01
N THR A 865 21.03 -8.20 10.40
CA THR A 865 21.13 -9.50 9.69
C THR A 865 20.06 -9.68 8.61
N THR A 866 19.09 -8.77 8.50
CA THR A 866 17.97 -8.86 7.55
C THR A 866 18.31 -8.23 6.20
N SER A 867 18.00 -8.96 5.13
CA SER A 867 17.97 -8.43 3.77
C SER A 867 16.85 -7.41 3.60
N GLY A 868 17.07 -6.39 2.76
CA GLY A 868 15.96 -5.79 2.03
C GLY A 868 15.46 -6.79 0.98
N GLY A 869 14.20 -6.70 0.55
CA GLY A 869 13.51 -7.76 -0.21
C GLY A 869 14.16 -8.24 -1.52
N THR A 870 15.22 -7.56 -2.01
CA THR A 870 15.96 -7.87 -3.24
C THR A 870 17.47 -8.09 -3.04
N GLY A 871 17.99 -8.18 -1.80
CA GLY A 871 19.39 -8.59 -1.60
C GLY A 871 20.04 -8.38 -0.22
N PHE A 872 21.29 -8.83 -0.09
CA PHE A 872 22.17 -8.63 1.08
C PHE A 872 22.71 -7.18 1.16
N THR A 873 21.80 -6.22 1.38
CA THR A 873 22.14 -4.79 1.45
C THR A 873 22.67 -4.30 2.82
N HIS A 874 22.64 -5.14 3.86
CA HIS A 874 22.92 -4.72 5.25
C HIS A 874 23.91 -5.57 6.05
N GLY A 875 24.05 -6.86 5.70
CA GLY A 875 25.18 -7.68 6.09
C GLY A 875 26.05 -7.93 4.85
N TYR A 876 27.30 -7.50 4.87
CA TYR A 876 28.21 -7.47 3.71
C TYR A 876 28.86 -8.82 3.38
N GLY A 877 28.20 -9.93 3.72
CA GLY A 877 28.66 -11.28 3.44
C GLY A 877 29.97 -11.66 4.13
N VAL A 878 30.83 -12.38 3.42
CA VAL A 878 32.10 -12.94 3.91
C VAL A 878 33.28 -12.19 3.30
N LEU A 879 34.04 -11.50 4.14
CA LEU A 879 35.29 -10.84 3.78
C LEU A 879 36.43 -11.87 3.80
N ALA A 880 36.68 -12.48 2.63
CA ALA A 880 37.67 -13.53 2.44
C ALA A 880 39.12 -13.05 2.69
N PRO A 881 40.09 -13.96 2.94
CA PRO A 881 41.51 -13.64 3.06
C PRO A 881 42.04 -12.82 1.87
N GLY A 882 42.66 -11.67 2.14
CA GLY A 882 43.18 -10.73 1.13
C GLY A 882 42.10 -9.94 0.36
N ALA A 883 40.81 -10.12 0.67
CA ALA A 883 39.74 -9.33 0.06
C ALA A 883 39.62 -7.95 0.70
N SER A 884 39.04 -7.00 -0.05
CA SER A 884 38.62 -5.70 0.48
C SER A 884 37.16 -5.44 0.13
N TYR A 885 36.45 -4.74 1.01
CA TYR A 885 35.12 -4.19 0.76
C TYR A 885 35.18 -2.66 0.84
N SER A 886 34.48 -1.96 -0.05
CA SER A 886 34.44 -0.50 -0.12
C SER A 886 33.01 -0.01 -0.31
N ASN A 887 32.68 1.15 0.26
CA ASN A 887 31.41 1.83 0.08
C ASN A 887 31.61 3.35 0.15
N ASP A 888 30.97 4.08 -0.75
CA ASP A 888 31.12 5.51 -1.01
C ASP A 888 30.01 6.37 -0.39
N VAL A 889 28.88 5.80 0.03
CA VAL A 889 27.71 6.55 0.50
C VAL A 889 27.18 6.01 1.84
N TRP A 890 27.89 6.31 2.94
CA TRP A 890 27.43 6.04 4.32
C TRP A 890 27.36 7.31 5.16
N TYR A 891 26.28 7.49 5.91
CA TYR A 891 26.20 8.55 6.93
C TYR A 891 27.37 8.44 7.94
N GLY A 892 27.98 9.58 8.31
CA GLY A 892 29.10 9.64 9.24
C GLY A 892 28.79 9.11 10.65
N ASP A 893 29.84 8.78 11.42
CA ASP A 893 29.82 8.08 12.72
C ASP A 893 29.09 6.71 12.77
N ARG A 894 28.52 6.24 11.65
CA ARG A 894 28.04 4.86 11.51
C ARG A 894 29.11 3.83 11.82
N ARG A 895 28.66 2.66 12.26
CA ARG A 895 29.52 1.59 12.76
C ARG A 895 29.46 0.33 11.93
N LEU A 896 30.65 -0.27 11.80
CA LEU A 896 30.96 -1.38 10.93
C LEU A 896 31.56 -2.50 11.78
N MET A 897 30.83 -3.59 11.95
CA MET A 897 31.20 -4.68 12.86
C MET A 897 31.89 -5.81 12.11
N VAL A 898 33.07 -6.20 12.56
CA VAL A 898 33.79 -7.39 12.08
C VAL A 898 33.48 -8.54 13.03
N THR A 899 32.96 -9.64 12.50
CA THR A 899 32.63 -10.85 13.29
C THR A 899 33.29 -12.11 12.71
N ASP A 900 33.26 -13.18 13.50
CA ASP A 900 33.53 -14.54 13.02
C ASP A 900 32.29 -15.19 12.34
N SER A 901 32.41 -16.49 12.03
CA SER A 901 31.35 -17.31 11.43
C SER A 901 30.13 -17.57 12.33
N SER A 902 30.24 -17.29 13.63
CA SER A 902 29.19 -17.47 14.63
C SER A 902 28.66 -16.13 15.15
N LEU A 903 28.93 -15.05 14.41
CA LEU A 903 28.51 -13.67 14.69
C LEU A 903 29.13 -13.06 15.97
N ASN A 904 30.16 -13.69 16.56
CA ASN A 904 30.87 -13.09 17.69
C ASN A 904 31.66 -11.88 17.22
N CYS A 905 31.58 -10.78 17.97
CA CYS A 905 32.34 -9.57 17.66
C CYS A 905 33.86 -9.76 17.81
N LEU A 906 34.62 -9.30 16.82
CA LEU A 906 36.08 -9.22 16.86
C LEU A 906 36.56 -7.77 16.99
N SER A 907 35.93 -6.84 16.25
CA SER A 907 36.22 -5.39 16.32
C SER A 907 35.10 -4.56 15.67
N VAL A 908 35.13 -3.24 15.88
CA VAL A 908 34.18 -2.28 15.28
C VAL A 908 34.92 -1.08 14.70
N GLY A 909 34.73 -0.81 13.41
CA GLY A 909 35.10 0.45 12.77
C GLY A 909 34.04 1.52 13.00
N VAL A 910 34.45 2.78 13.12
CA VAL A 910 33.57 3.96 13.24
C VAL A 910 33.89 4.92 12.11
N LEU A 911 32.89 5.38 11.36
CA LEU A 911 33.10 6.31 10.24
C LEU A 911 33.21 7.77 10.74
N ASN A 912 34.14 8.03 11.64
CA ASN A 912 34.39 9.36 12.22
C ASN A 912 35.23 10.29 11.30
N ASN A 913 35.48 9.88 10.06
CA ASN A 913 36.25 10.61 9.05
C ASN A 913 35.62 10.44 7.66
N ALA A 914 35.62 11.51 6.86
CA ALA A 914 34.98 11.57 5.54
C ALA A 914 35.46 10.52 4.53
N VAL A 915 36.70 10.04 4.69
CA VAL A 915 37.19 8.83 4.03
C VAL A 915 37.91 8.01 5.08
N SER A 916 37.45 6.77 5.30
CA SER A 916 38.00 5.85 6.30
C SER A 916 38.62 4.60 5.64
N THR A 917 39.71 4.07 6.19
CA THR A 917 40.36 2.85 5.68
C THR A 917 40.76 1.94 6.84
N PHE A 918 40.20 0.74 6.90
CA PHE A 918 40.41 -0.21 7.99
C PHE A 918 41.17 -1.46 7.53
N THR A 919 41.91 -2.10 8.43
CA THR A 919 42.64 -3.34 8.12
C THR A 919 42.45 -4.36 9.25
N VAL A 920 41.85 -5.51 8.92
CA VAL A 920 41.70 -6.63 9.86
C VAL A 920 42.97 -7.47 9.83
N SER A 921 43.82 -7.30 10.83
CA SER A 921 45.06 -8.09 10.95
C SER A 921 44.82 -9.51 11.46
N GLN A 922 45.76 -10.41 11.17
CA GLN A 922 45.82 -11.76 11.76
C GLN A 922 45.65 -11.78 13.30
N ALA A 923 46.15 -10.76 14.00
CA ALA A 923 46.03 -10.69 15.46
C ALA A 923 44.59 -10.46 15.96
N MET A 924 43.72 -9.87 15.14
CA MET A 924 42.27 -9.81 15.41
C MET A 924 41.58 -11.11 15.00
N ALA A 925 41.90 -11.63 13.81
CA ALA A 925 41.35 -12.89 13.30
C ALA A 925 41.62 -14.10 14.22
N ASN A 926 42.78 -14.14 14.88
CA ASN A 926 43.12 -15.18 15.87
C ASN A 926 42.19 -15.24 17.10
N ASN A 927 41.27 -14.28 17.29
CA ASN A 927 40.26 -14.31 18.34
C ASN A 927 38.89 -14.83 17.85
N ALA A 928 38.76 -15.15 16.57
CA ALA A 928 37.57 -15.80 16.03
C ALA A 928 37.34 -17.17 16.69
N ALA A 929 36.07 -17.53 16.90
CA ALA A 929 35.73 -18.92 17.17
C ALA A 929 36.20 -19.80 15.99
N ALA A 930 36.54 -21.06 16.28
CA ALA A 930 36.83 -22.02 15.23
C ALA A 930 35.61 -22.18 14.31
N SER A 931 35.83 -22.21 12.99
CA SER A 931 34.76 -22.32 12.00
C SER A 931 33.82 -23.47 12.34
N GLU A 932 32.53 -23.15 12.36
CA GLU A 932 31.46 -24.08 12.69
C GLU A 932 31.42 -25.25 11.70
N VAL A 933 31.26 -26.47 12.23
CA VAL A 933 31.10 -27.68 11.42
C VAL A 933 29.62 -27.86 11.10
N ILE A 934 29.20 -27.29 9.98
CA ILE A 934 27.89 -27.57 9.38
C ILE A 934 27.84 -29.07 9.00
N PRO A 935 26.73 -29.79 9.24
CA PRO A 935 26.56 -31.18 8.81
C PRO A 935 26.62 -31.34 7.29
N ASP A 936 26.83 -32.57 6.82
CA ASP A 936 26.58 -32.92 5.42
C ASP A 936 25.10 -32.68 5.04
N GLU A 937 24.82 -32.53 3.74
CA GLU A 937 23.46 -32.36 3.19
C GLU A 937 22.45 -33.33 3.82
N ASN A 938 21.23 -32.87 4.11
CA ASN A 938 20.14 -33.66 4.68
C ASN A 938 20.44 -34.37 6.03
N THR A 939 21.52 -34.00 6.72
CA THR A 939 21.95 -34.61 7.99
C THR A 939 21.60 -33.75 9.20
N ILE A 940 21.10 -34.38 10.27
CA ILE A 940 20.81 -33.71 11.55
C ILE A 940 22.12 -33.63 12.37
N GLY A 941 22.54 -32.41 12.70
CA GLY A 941 23.73 -32.13 13.51
C GLY A 941 23.47 -32.04 15.01
N SER A 942 24.51 -31.70 15.78
CA SER A 942 24.44 -31.59 17.24
C SER A 942 23.69 -30.34 17.70
N CYS A 943 23.29 -30.35 18.98
CA CYS A 943 22.63 -29.22 19.62
C CYS A 943 23.53 -27.99 19.85
N ASP A 944 24.85 -28.09 19.59
CA ASP A 944 25.77 -26.95 19.60
C ASP A 944 25.45 -25.96 18.47
N LEU A 945 24.83 -26.44 17.38
CA LEU A 945 24.33 -25.63 16.26
C LEU A 945 23.09 -24.79 16.64
N LYS A 946 22.56 -24.93 17.86
CA LYS A 946 21.49 -24.08 18.41
C LYS A 946 22.09 -22.76 18.92
N ALA A 947 22.56 -21.96 17.96
CA ALA A 947 23.44 -20.80 18.13
C ALA A 947 23.13 -19.69 17.08
N PRO A 948 23.61 -18.45 17.27
CA PRO A 948 23.51 -17.37 16.28
C PRO A 948 24.10 -17.77 14.92
N HIS A 949 23.42 -17.40 13.84
CA HIS A 949 23.74 -17.85 12.49
C HIS A 949 23.25 -16.89 11.40
N LEU A 950 23.75 -17.03 10.18
CA LEU A 950 23.15 -16.37 9.01
C LEU A 950 22.13 -17.28 8.33
N THR A 951 21.07 -16.66 7.84
CA THR A 951 20.23 -17.25 6.78
C THR A 951 20.76 -16.79 5.42
N GLY A 952 20.69 -17.64 4.40
CA GLY A 952 21.08 -17.37 3.02
C GLY A 952 20.07 -16.49 2.26
N PRO A 953 20.36 -16.18 0.99
CA PRO A 953 19.55 -15.30 0.16
C PRO A 953 18.32 -16.00 -0.44
N PHE A 954 18.37 -17.33 -0.55
CA PHE A 954 17.37 -18.16 -1.21
C PHE A 954 16.28 -18.67 -0.27
N GLU A 955 15.16 -19.07 -0.86
CA GLU A 955 14.15 -19.92 -0.21
C GLU A 955 14.47 -21.40 -0.46
N ALA A 956 14.37 -22.19 0.59
CA ALA A 956 14.67 -23.60 0.64
C ALA A 956 13.40 -24.40 0.96
N ASP A 957 13.13 -25.42 0.14
CA ASP A 957 12.16 -26.45 0.46
C ASP A 957 12.73 -27.43 1.51
N PHE A 958 11.87 -28.04 2.31
CA PHE A 958 12.28 -28.96 3.35
C PHE A 958 11.20 -30.00 3.68
N SER A 959 11.63 -31.10 4.32
CA SER A 959 10.74 -32.09 4.94
C SER A 959 11.33 -32.64 6.23
N PHE A 960 10.52 -32.75 7.28
CA PHE A 960 10.86 -33.41 8.55
C PHE A 960 9.95 -34.61 8.77
N VAL A 961 10.49 -35.83 8.73
CA VAL A 961 9.71 -37.06 8.93
C VAL A 961 10.07 -37.70 10.27
N ASN A 962 9.09 -37.86 11.16
CA ASN A 962 9.30 -38.52 12.45
C ASN A 962 9.16 -40.04 12.37
N ASN A 963 10.27 -40.72 12.04
CA ASN A 963 10.38 -42.19 12.08
C ASN A 963 10.85 -42.74 13.45
N SER A 964 10.67 -41.99 14.55
CA SER A 964 11.00 -42.42 15.91
C SER A 964 9.77 -42.87 16.71
N ASP A 965 9.98 -43.60 17.80
CA ASP A 965 8.93 -44.14 18.68
C ASP A 965 8.30 -43.14 19.68
N LYS A 966 8.62 -41.84 19.55
CA LYS A 966 8.12 -40.77 20.44
C LYS A 966 7.73 -39.50 19.66
N PRO A 967 6.87 -38.64 20.23
CA PRO A 967 6.65 -37.30 19.70
C PRO A 967 7.93 -36.46 19.79
N VAL A 968 8.14 -35.61 18.79
CA VAL A 968 9.21 -34.60 18.75
C VAL A 968 8.64 -33.24 18.38
N ARG A 969 9.35 -32.16 18.72
CA ARG A 969 8.99 -30.79 18.35
C ARG A 969 10.03 -30.19 17.42
N ILE A 970 9.58 -29.52 16.38
CA ILE A 970 10.39 -28.76 15.44
C ILE A 970 10.25 -27.28 15.78
N TYR A 971 11.30 -26.70 16.35
CA TYR A 971 11.40 -25.26 16.63
C TYR A 971 12.27 -24.60 15.57
N ARG A 972 11.89 -23.40 15.11
CA ARG A 972 12.85 -22.50 14.46
C ARG A 972 13.84 -22.00 15.52
N VAL A 973 15.13 -22.00 15.21
CA VAL A 973 16.15 -21.29 16.00
C VAL A 973 16.18 -19.82 15.56
N ASP A 974 16.22 -18.88 16.50
CA ASP A 974 16.45 -17.48 16.17
C ASP A 974 17.88 -17.27 15.66
N ASN A 975 18.03 -16.54 14.55
CA ASN A 975 19.31 -16.37 13.88
C ASN A 975 20.24 -15.35 14.59
N THR A 976 19.72 -14.52 15.48
CA THR A 976 20.47 -13.47 16.19
C THR A 976 20.88 -13.93 17.58
N THR A 977 19.99 -14.62 18.31
CA THR A 977 20.26 -15.08 19.69
C THR A 977 20.69 -16.54 19.77
N GLY A 978 20.32 -17.38 18.80
CA GLY A 978 20.49 -18.83 18.87
C GLY A 978 19.48 -19.54 19.78
N GLU A 979 18.48 -18.85 20.31
CA GLU A 979 17.46 -19.45 21.17
C GLU A 979 16.31 -20.07 20.36
N LEU A 980 15.41 -20.80 21.05
CA LEU A 980 14.22 -21.34 20.40
C LEU A 980 13.21 -20.21 20.17
N SER A 981 12.76 -20.03 18.94
CA SER A 981 12.00 -18.85 18.53
C SER A 981 10.52 -18.97 18.91
N GLU A 982 10.17 -18.55 20.13
CA GLU A 982 8.79 -18.61 20.66
C GLU A 982 7.78 -17.87 19.75
N SER A 983 8.21 -16.77 19.12
CA SER A 983 7.38 -15.95 18.22
C SER A 983 7.01 -16.61 16.88
N PHE A 984 7.64 -17.72 16.51
CA PHE A 984 7.28 -18.53 15.34
C PHE A 984 6.59 -19.86 15.69
N GLY A 985 6.38 -20.15 16.97
CA GLY A 985 5.78 -21.40 17.44
C GLY A 985 6.65 -22.64 17.19
N PHE A 986 6.04 -23.82 17.30
CA PHE A 986 6.68 -25.11 17.03
C PHE A 986 5.66 -26.12 16.50
N THR A 987 6.10 -26.97 15.56
CA THR A 987 5.30 -28.11 15.10
C THR A 987 5.60 -29.32 15.98
N THR A 988 4.58 -30.00 16.52
CA THR A 988 4.76 -31.31 17.16
C THR A 988 4.47 -32.40 16.13
N LEU A 989 5.40 -33.35 15.97
CA LEU A 989 5.25 -34.51 15.08
C LEU A 989 5.12 -35.79 15.90
N GLN A 990 4.02 -36.52 15.73
CA GLN A 990 3.85 -37.89 16.19
C GLN A 990 4.63 -38.88 15.31
N THR A 991 4.75 -40.13 15.74
CA THR A 991 5.38 -41.20 14.96
C THR A 991 4.66 -41.40 13.62
N GLY A 992 5.39 -41.23 12.51
CA GLY A 992 4.90 -41.37 11.14
C GLY A 992 4.34 -40.08 10.52
N GLU A 993 4.37 -38.96 11.23
CA GLU A 993 3.97 -37.65 10.68
C GLU A 993 5.13 -36.90 10.00
N THR A 994 4.76 -35.99 9.10
CA THR A 994 5.68 -35.15 8.31
C THR A 994 5.33 -33.66 8.50
N TYR A 995 6.34 -32.80 8.57
CA TYR A 995 6.23 -31.34 8.48
C TYR A 995 7.11 -30.84 7.33
N ASP A 996 6.53 -30.20 6.32
CA ASP A 996 7.21 -29.82 5.08
C ASP A 996 6.79 -28.44 4.54
N SER A 997 7.55 -27.94 3.56
CA SER A 997 7.32 -26.66 2.88
C SER A 997 6.17 -26.70 1.86
N VAL A 998 5.63 -27.88 1.51
CA VAL A 998 4.53 -28.03 0.54
C VAL A 998 3.17 -27.83 1.21
N ALA A 999 3.04 -28.29 2.46
CA ALA A 999 1.89 -28.04 3.32
C ALA A 999 1.97 -26.72 4.11
N THR A 1000 3.12 -26.03 4.09
CA THR A 1000 3.31 -24.74 4.77
C THR A 1000 4.05 -23.72 3.90
N TRP A 1001 5.06 -23.02 4.41
CA TRP A 1001 5.88 -22.05 3.67
C TRP A 1001 7.33 -22.54 3.56
N LYS A 1002 8.06 -22.06 2.56
CA LYS A 1002 9.52 -22.27 2.47
C LYS A 1002 10.24 -21.58 3.63
N TRP A 1003 11.44 -22.06 3.95
CA TRP A 1003 12.33 -21.39 4.91
C TRP A 1003 13.48 -20.75 4.13
N PHE A 1004 14.06 -19.66 4.63
CA PHE A 1004 15.28 -19.15 3.99
C PHE A 1004 16.43 -20.14 4.19
N GLY A 1005 17.35 -20.21 3.22
CA GLY A 1005 18.55 -21.05 3.29
C GLY A 1005 19.37 -20.83 4.57
N ASN A 1006 20.21 -21.79 4.94
CA ASN A 1006 21.02 -21.84 6.17
C ASN A 1006 20.26 -21.65 7.50
N ARG A 1007 18.92 -21.49 7.48
CA ARG A 1007 18.08 -21.42 8.68
C ARG A 1007 18.06 -22.76 9.40
N ARG A 1008 17.94 -22.70 10.72
CA ARG A 1008 18.08 -23.87 11.59
C ARG A 1008 16.77 -24.30 12.22
N ALA A 1009 16.52 -25.60 12.19
CA ALA A 1009 15.41 -26.24 12.90
C ALA A 1009 15.96 -27.07 14.05
N ALA A 1010 15.67 -26.68 15.29
CA ALA A 1010 16.02 -27.45 16.47
C ALA A 1010 14.93 -28.50 16.73
N ILE A 1011 15.34 -29.77 16.76
CA ILE A 1011 14.49 -30.91 17.06
C ILE A 1011 14.60 -31.16 18.57
N THR A 1012 13.48 -31.12 19.29
CA THR A 1012 13.45 -31.33 20.74
C THR A 1012 12.49 -32.45 21.14
N ASN A 1013 12.65 -32.96 22.36
CA ASN A 1013 11.61 -33.75 23.02
C ASN A 1013 10.48 -32.85 23.57
N GLU A 1014 9.46 -33.44 24.17
CA GLU A 1014 8.31 -32.72 24.77
C GLU A 1014 8.65 -31.89 26.02
N ALA A 1015 9.85 -32.05 26.59
CA ALA A 1015 10.40 -31.23 27.67
C ALA A 1015 11.33 -30.11 27.15
N ASN A 1016 11.30 -29.85 25.83
CA ASN A 1016 12.12 -28.87 25.11
C ASN A 1016 13.64 -29.09 25.23
N GLN A 1017 14.08 -30.29 25.61
CA GLN A 1017 15.48 -30.69 25.52
C GLN A 1017 15.82 -30.96 24.05
N CYS A 1018 16.84 -30.29 23.52
CA CYS A 1018 17.31 -30.49 22.16
C CYS A 1018 17.88 -31.91 21.97
N LEU A 1019 17.57 -32.50 20.82
CA LEU A 1019 18.01 -33.82 20.36
C LEU A 1019 18.95 -33.71 19.15
N GLY A 1020 18.78 -32.67 18.33
CA GLY A 1020 19.65 -32.32 17.20
C GLY A 1020 19.16 -31.06 16.48
N VAL A 1021 19.93 -30.60 15.50
CA VAL A 1021 19.62 -29.41 14.70
C VAL A 1021 19.83 -29.68 13.21
N ALA A 1022 18.82 -29.39 12.40
CA ALA A 1022 18.88 -29.39 10.94
C ALA A 1022 19.21 -27.99 10.41
N ILE A 1023 19.89 -27.90 9.26
CA ILE A 1023 20.32 -26.64 8.62
C ILE A 1023 20.00 -26.71 7.13
N MET A 1024 19.20 -25.77 6.61
CA MET A 1024 18.73 -25.76 5.21
C MET A 1024 19.85 -25.40 4.22
N THR A 1025 20.73 -26.36 3.88
CA THR A 1025 21.89 -26.10 3.01
C THR A 1025 21.53 -26.01 1.53
N GLU A 1026 20.46 -26.69 1.09
CA GLU A 1026 20.14 -26.84 -0.33
C GLU A 1026 19.14 -25.79 -0.84
N GLU A 1027 19.44 -25.26 -2.04
CA GLU A 1027 18.69 -24.21 -2.74
C GLU A 1027 17.76 -24.79 -3.82
N GLU A 1028 18.31 -25.63 -4.70
CA GLU A 1028 17.60 -26.22 -5.87
C GLU A 1028 16.89 -27.55 -5.56
N THR A 1029 17.00 -28.06 -4.33
CA THR A 1029 16.42 -29.36 -3.90
C THR A 1029 15.92 -29.30 -2.46
N SER A 1030 14.93 -30.15 -2.14
CA SER A 1030 14.36 -30.24 -0.78
C SER A 1030 15.39 -30.70 0.26
N ASN A 1031 15.32 -30.09 1.44
CA ASN A 1031 16.11 -30.40 2.61
C ASN A 1031 15.35 -31.43 3.48
N ASP A 1032 15.59 -32.71 3.24
CA ASP A 1032 14.79 -33.85 3.74
C ASP A 1032 15.44 -34.56 4.94
N TYR A 1033 14.95 -34.31 6.16
CA TYR A 1033 15.50 -34.85 7.40
C TYR A 1033 14.64 -35.98 8.00
N VAL A 1034 15.26 -37.12 8.26
CA VAL A 1034 14.62 -38.28 8.92
C VAL A 1034 15.00 -38.36 10.39
N ILE A 1035 14.04 -38.10 11.26
CA ILE A 1035 14.20 -38.22 12.71
C ILE A 1035 13.99 -39.68 13.11
N SER A 1036 14.88 -40.25 13.91
CA SER A 1036 14.88 -41.68 14.26
C SER A 1036 15.24 -41.92 15.73
N ASN A 1037 14.94 -43.12 16.25
CA ASN A 1037 15.30 -43.54 17.60
C ASN A 1037 16.78 -43.28 17.95
N ALA A 1038 17.69 -43.41 16.99
CA ALA A 1038 19.13 -43.19 17.22
C ALA A 1038 19.47 -41.74 17.62
N LEU A 1039 18.64 -40.75 17.25
CA LEU A 1039 18.77 -39.36 17.72
C LEU A 1039 18.30 -39.22 19.19
N ILE A 1040 17.27 -39.98 19.57
CA ILE A 1040 16.62 -39.95 20.88
C ILE A 1040 17.40 -40.74 21.95
N GLU A 1041 18.14 -41.78 21.56
CA GLU A 1041 18.83 -42.71 22.48
C GLU A 1041 20.25 -42.24 22.91
N THR A 1042 20.67 -41.03 22.55
CA THR A 1042 22.07 -40.55 22.76
C THR A 1042 22.47 -40.27 24.21
N GLU A 1043 21.53 -40.15 25.16
CA GLU A 1043 21.87 -40.00 26.59
C GLU A 1043 22.26 -41.33 27.28
N THR A 1044 23.50 -41.80 27.04
CA THR A 1044 24.20 -42.66 28.03
C THR A 1044 25.71 -42.36 28.10
N PRO A 1045 26.18 -41.64 29.14
CA PRO A 1045 27.62 -41.45 29.38
C PRO A 1045 28.30 -42.77 29.75
N VAL A 1046 29.21 -43.27 28.90
CA VAL A 1046 30.02 -44.46 29.20
C VAL A 1046 31.10 -44.10 30.23
N VAL A 1047 30.93 -44.57 31.46
CA VAL A 1047 31.88 -44.37 32.57
C VAL A 1047 33.17 -45.19 32.32
N PRO A 1048 34.36 -44.56 32.21
CA PRO A 1048 35.63 -45.29 32.14
C PRO A 1048 36.04 -45.84 33.51
N GLU A 1049 36.64 -47.04 33.55
CA GLU A 1049 37.12 -47.64 34.80
C GLU A 1049 38.28 -46.85 35.43
N THR A 1050 38.13 -46.44 36.69
CA THR A 1050 39.14 -45.67 37.43
C THR A 1050 40.29 -46.55 37.98
N PRO A 1051 41.57 -46.20 37.74
CA PRO A 1051 42.70 -46.87 38.36
C PRO A 1051 42.94 -46.44 39.83
N VAL A 1052 43.59 -47.31 40.60
CA VAL A 1052 43.74 -47.20 42.08
C VAL A 1052 44.95 -46.36 42.52
N VAL A 1053 44.73 -45.40 43.42
CA VAL A 1053 45.76 -44.73 44.25
C VAL A 1053 45.18 -44.49 45.68
N PRO A 1054 45.95 -44.63 46.80
CA PRO A 1054 45.37 -44.75 48.16
C PRO A 1054 45.54 -43.54 49.10
N GLU A 1055 44.86 -43.64 50.26
CA GLU A 1055 45.07 -42.94 51.57
C GLU A 1055 44.76 -41.42 51.72
N THR A 1056 43.53 -41.13 52.19
CA THR A 1056 43.16 -40.48 53.50
C THR A 1056 44.21 -39.65 54.29
N PRO A 1057 43.86 -38.61 55.12
CA PRO A 1057 42.67 -38.63 56.02
C PRO A 1057 42.03 -37.28 56.48
N VAL A 1058 41.07 -37.43 57.42
CA VAL A 1058 40.49 -36.51 58.44
C VAL A 1058 39.35 -35.51 58.10
N VAL A 1059 38.31 -35.61 58.94
CA VAL A 1059 37.13 -34.73 59.19
C VAL A 1059 37.50 -33.74 60.35
N PRO A 1060 36.61 -33.12 61.18
CA PRO A 1060 35.14 -33.02 61.29
C PRO A 1060 34.67 -31.53 61.13
N GLU A 1061 33.53 -30.98 61.59
CA GLU A 1061 32.45 -31.34 62.53
C GLU A 1061 31.04 -30.90 62.02
N THR A 1062 30.01 -31.53 62.60
CA THR A 1062 28.60 -31.08 62.71
C THR A 1062 28.23 -31.15 64.22
N PRO A 1063 26.98 -30.97 64.72
CA PRO A 1063 25.71 -30.53 64.13
C PRO A 1063 24.99 -29.45 64.98
N VAL A 1064 23.68 -29.20 64.77
CA VAL A 1064 22.58 -29.46 65.76
C VAL A 1064 21.21 -29.04 65.19
N VAL A 1065 20.18 -29.85 65.51
CA VAL A 1065 18.78 -29.81 65.04
C VAL A 1065 17.86 -29.88 66.29
N PRO A 1066 16.72 -29.15 66.36
CA PRO A 1066 15.36 -29.73 66.14
C PRO A 1066 14.43 -28.83 65.27
N GLU A 1067 13.52 -29.30 64.41
CA GLU A 1067 12.38 -30.24 64.56
C GLU A 1067 11.17 -29.66 65.36
N THR A 1068 9.88 -29.89 65.05
CA THR A 1068 9.11 -30.53 63.93
C THR A 1068 7.61 -30.11 64.05
N VAL A 1069 6.70 -30.72 63.25
CA VAL A 1069 5.23 -30.96 63.45
C VAL A 1069 4.32 -30.25 62.41
N ILE A 1070 3.41 -30.91 61.65
CA ILE A 1070 3.17 -32.35 61.40
C ILE A 1070 2.72 -32.62 59.94
N GLU A 1071 2.97 -33.87 59.56
CA GLU A 1071 2.70 -34.74 58.40
C GLU A 1071 1.26 -34.86 57.78
N GLU A 1072 1.20 -35.72 56.73
CA GLU A 1072 0.03 -36.42 56.09
C GLU A 1072 -0.94 -35.65 55.15
N ASP A 1073 -1.43 -36.18 54.00
CA ASP A 1073 -0.98 -37.32 53.15
C ASP A 1073 -1.64 -37.34 51.73
N LYS A 1074 -0.97 -37.99 50.77
CA LYS A 1074 -1.42 -38.65 49.50
C LYS A 1074 -2.49 -38.06 48.52
N SER A 1075 -2.05 -38.01 47.25
CA SER A 1075 -2.63 -38.64 46.02
C SER A 1075 -3.40 -37.82 44.94
N GLY A 1076 -2.67 -37.47 43.86
CA GLY A 1076 -2.86 -37.96 42.47
C GLY A 1076 -4.10 -37.58 41.62
N GLY A 1077 -3.89 -37.05 40.40
CA GLY A 1077 -4.96 -36.96 39.38
C GLY A 1077 -4.75 -36.03 38.18
N SER A 1078 -3.93 -36.43 37.20
CA SER A 1078 -3.90 -36.11 35.75
C SER A 1078 -4.71 -34.97 35.08
N ILE A 1079 -4.00 -34.24 34.21
CA ILE A 1079 -4.36 -33.86 32.80
C ILE A 1079 -5.50 -32.85 32.57
N SER A 1080 -5.13 -31.61 32.17
CA SER A 1080 -5.30 -31.11 30.79
C SER A 1080 -4.71 -29.70 30.64
N PHE A 1081 -3.81 -29.49 29.66
CA PHE A 1081 -3.19 -28.19 29.35
C PHE A 1081 -2.72 -28.19 27.88
N LEU A 1082 -3.48 -27.57 26.97
CA LEU A 1082 -3.04 -27.20 25.61
C LEU A 1082 -4.07 -26.27 24.93
N PHE A 1083 -3.61 -25.62 23.84
CA PHE A 1083 -4.33 -24.82 22.81
C PHE A 1083 -4.39 -23.28 22.93
N LEU A 1084 -4.30 -22.67 21.73
CA LEU A 1084 -4.39 -21.25 21.35
C LEU A 1084 -3.30 -20.29 21.88
N THR A 1085 -2.14 -20.31 21.22
CA THR A 1085 -1.21 -19.16 21.12
C THR A 1085 -0.82 -18.94 19.65
N LEU A 1086 -1.80 -18.70 18.78
CA LEU A 1086 -1.63 -18.51 17.33
C LEU A 1086 -2.72 -17.58 16.79
N CYS A 1087 -2.38 -16.31 16.53
CA CYS A 1087 -3.26 -15.32 15.85
C CYS A 1087 -2.52 -14.03 15.42
N PHE A 1088 -1.40 -13.66 16.06
CA PHE A 1088 -0.93 -12.26 16.07
C PHE A 1088 0.02 -11.79 14.93
N ILE A 1089 0.16 -12.55 13.85
CA ILE A 1089 1.20 -12.30 12.82
C ILE A 1089 0.65 -11.73 11.50
N ALA A 1090 -0.63 -11.94 11.17
CA ALA A 1090 -1.19 -11.56 9.87
C ALA A 1090 -1.20 -10.03 9.62
N MET A 1091 -1.67 -9.23 10.58
CA MET A 1091 -2.00 -7.81 10.35
C MET A 1091 -0.81 -6.83 10.40
N LYS A 1092 0.38 -7.21 10.90
CA LYS A 1092 1.51 -6.26 11.08
C LYS A 1092 2.54 -6.22 9.92
N ARG A 1093 2.26 -6.82 8.75
CA ARG A 1093 3.23 -6.89 7.63
C ARG A 1093 2.89 -6.13 6.34
N PHE A 1094 1.65 -5.76 6.06
CA PHE A 1094 1.31 -5.09 4.78
C PHE A 1094 1.64 -3.58 4.72
N LYS A 1095 1.99 -2.94 5.84
CA LYS A 1095 2.26 -1.49 5.92
C LYS A 1095 3.62 -1.03 5.33
N LYS A 1096 4.19 -1.77 4.37
CA LYS A 1096 5.42 -1.43 3.63
C LYS A 1096 5.41 -1.93 2.17
N LEU A 1097 4.64 -1.27 1.31
CA LEU A 1097 4.87 -1.15 -0.14
C LEU A 1097 3.87 -0.15 -0.76
N LYS A 1098 4.18 1.16 -0.64
CA LYS A 1098 3.60 2.27 -1.43
C LYS A 1098 4.27 3.62 -1.14
N HIS A 1099 5.56 3.69 -1.47
CA HIS A 1099 6.30 4.88 -1.89
C HIS A 1099 7.22 4.42 -3.01
#